data_AF-A0A2Z6PAF7-F1
#
_entry.id   AF-A0A2Z6PAF7-F1
#
_cell.length_a   1.000
_cell.length_b   1.000
_cell.length_c   1.000
_cell.angle_alpha   90.00
_cell.angle_beta   90.00
_cell.angle_gamma   90.00
#
_symmetry.space_group_name_H-M   'P 1'
#
loop_
_entity.id
_entity.type
_entity.pdbx_description
1 polymer ?
#
loop_
_entity_poly.entity_id
_entity_poly.type
_entity_poly.pdbx_seq_one_letter_code
_entity_poly.pdbx_strand_id
1 'polypeptide(L)'
;MELDHLIEEKKKDHNALLRALELLSNSVNHCRIMRQEEEQLLKLKHEQLVSIRHKLDLCYQDVDAKKREFDSLKRSMRETHDEIVKKNKRLREKIKDIEDRENDLERKEMNYQVRVKVLDLKEERCKAFKSKEELFDERVKDLDLKEEQYEEKLKEFYSKEKQFVEEQVNVYEGRVKELESKEKRFEERLNEFYSKEGQQVKVHERRVKDLELKEKKFVERVKDLDSKEEQRVKVYERQVKDLEFKEKKFVERVKDLDSKEEQRVKAHEGRMNDLELKERQFEERVKDFDSKDKQRVKAHEGRVKDLKLKEKKFEERVKDLDSKEEQRVKAHEGRVKDLELKEKKFVESVQELESQKEGYEIKWKELKSKEEQYEGRMKELESNEKEFDERVKVLDSMEKQLEEREEAIDSKEKQFELRMKDLDSKEEHIDGRMKDLESKKNRYEEQVKKLESQVKELETKQNQFEDNIENVQLLDNLVEKHELICSKVSDVLQTSPDPAKLVLDTIKGLCPSQHERTTRNLLVDQLNQTSSVTSFQVKEEAIKFASKWKENLGESANKDCLEVLNYFKFVATYDIGSYCQAPQFLSGTGTHKLPLVEAKDVEIASLGEIFECISDYKLESQDLVNEIRARIFVLEQEKQKENIVDIASSSMSQVRVQKPQEKKRGYEAVLANNSKHPRIDVPSTSVLGPQ
;
A
#
# COMPACT_ATOMS: atom_id res chain seq x y z
N MET A 1 117.77 96.55 -113.46
CA MET A 1 116.29 96.65 -113.47
C MET A 1 115.62 95.29 -113.40
N GLU A 2 115.77 94.42 -114.39
CA GLU A 2 115.03 93.14 -114.43
C GLU A 2 115.36 92.22 -113.24
N LEU A 3 116.66 92.07 -112.91
CA LEU A 3 117.09 91.28 -111.76
C LEU A 3 116.55 91.84 -110.43
N ASP A 4 116.51 93.17 -110.29
CA ASP A 4 116.01 93.84 -109.08
C ASP A 4 114.50 93.62 -108.89
N HIS A 5 113.74 93.65 -109.98
CA HIS A 5 112.30 93.35 -109.96
C HIS A 5 112.04 91.90 -109.57
N LEU A 6 112.81 90.94 -110.14
CA LEU A 6 112.70 89.53 -109.78
C LEU A 6 113.07 89.29 -108.31
N ILE A 7 114.05 90.03 -107.77
CA ILE A 7 114.43 89.98 -106.35
C ILE A 7 113.31 90.51 -105.46
N GLU A 8 112.66 91.64 -105.78
CA GLU A 8 111.52 92.15 -104.99
C GLU A 8 110.28 91.26 -105.10
N GLU A 9 110.02 90.67 -106.26
CA GLU A 9 108.95 89.67 -106.42
C GLU A 9 109.22 88.44 -105.53
N LYS A 10 110.44 87.90 -105.53
CA LYS A 10 110.79 86.76 -104.66
C LYS A 10 110.88 87.12 -103.18
N LYS A 11 111.22 88.35 -102.81
CA LYS A 11 111.06 88.86 -101.43
C LYS A 11 109.58 88.94 -101.04
N LYS A 12 108.69 89.38 -101.93
CA LYS A 12 107.24 89.45 -101.70
C LYS A 12 106.64 88.05 -101.52
N ASP A 13 107.03 87.09 -102.36
CA ASP A 13 106.67 85.66 -102.21
C ASP A 13 107.18 85.11 -100.88
N HIS A 14 108.45 85.34 -100.55
CA HIS A 14 109.06 84.88 -99.30
C HIS A 14 108.34 85.45 -98.07
N ASN A 15 108.03 86.75 -98.07
CA ASN A 15 107.27 87.40 -96.99
C ASN A 15 105.82 86.91 -96.90
N ALA A 16 105.18 86.54 -98.01
CA ALA A 16 103.86 85.92 -98.02
C ALA A 16 103.89 84.49 -97.45
N LEU A 17 104.89 83.69 -97.84
CA LEU A 17 105.14 82.36 -97.27
C LEU A 17 105.49 82.43 -95.77
N LEU A 18 106.26 83.42 -95.34
CA LEU A 18 106.59 83.64 -93.92
C LEU A 18 105.34 83.88 -93.08
N ARG A 19 104.43 84.76 -93.54
CA ARG A 19 103.13 85.00 -92.89
C ARG A 19 102.23 83.77 -92.91
N ALA A 20 102.23 83.00 -94.00
CA ALA A 20 101.47 81.75 -94.09
C ALA A 20 101.98 80.70 -93.08
N LEU A 21 103.30 80.57 -92.93
CA LEU A 21 103.94 79.71 -91.91
C LEU A 21 103.66 80.20 -90.49
N GLU A 22 103.64 81.51 -90.25
CA GLU A 22 103.31 82.11 -88.95
C GLU A 22 101.84 81.84 -88.56
N LEU A 23 100.90 82.03 -89.49
CA LEU A 23 99.49 81.69 -89.30
C LEU A 23 99.29 80.17 -89.08
N LEU A 24 100.00 79.33 -89.83
CA LEU A 24 99.97 77.87 -89.64
C LEU A 24 100.54 77.46 -88.28
N SER A 25 101.65 78.08 -87.85
CA SER A 25 102.26 77.88 -86.53
C SER A 25 101.29 78.26 -85.41
N ASN A 26 100.64 79.42 -85.51
CA ASN A 26 99.63 79.87 -84.55
C ASN A 26 98.41 78.93 -84.51
N SER A 27 97.95 78.44 -85.66
CA SER A 27 96.88 77.43 -85.73
C SER A 27 97.30 76.11 -85.07
N VAL A 28 98.50 75.58 -85.37
CA VAL A 28 99.04 74.35 -84.75
C VAL A 28 99.22 74.52 -83.24
N ASN A 29 99.68 75.68 -82.77
CA ASN A 29 99.80 75.98 -81.35
C ASN A 29 98.42 76.06 -80.66
N HIS A 30 97.42 76.66 -81.30
CA HIS A 30 96.05 76.66 -80.77
C HIS A 30 95.47 75.24 -80.70
N CYS A 31 95.60 74.43 -81.76
CA CYS A 31 95.19 73.02 -81.74
C CYS A 31 95.94 72.21 -80.67
N ARG A 32 97.21 72.52 -80.40
CA ARG A 32 97.99 71.90 -79.32
C ARG A 32 97.44 72.25 -77.93
N ILE A 33 97.07 73.51 -77.69
CA ILE A 33 96.45 73.96 -76.44
C ILE A 33 95.10 73.27 -76.24
N MET A 34 94.21 73.33 -77.25
CA MET A 34 92.90 72.66 -77.20
C MET A 34 93.03 71.17 -76.86
N ARG A 35 93.97 70.47 -77.51
CA ARG A 35 94.21 69.05 -77.24
C ARG A 35 94.74 68.80 -75.82
N GLN A 36 95.56 69.69 -75.26
CA GLN A 36 96.02 69.59 -73.86
C GLN A 36 94.88 69.85 -72.85
N GLU A 37 93.93 70.72 -73.17
CA GLU A 37 92.72 70.93 -72.36
C GLU A 37 91.78 69.71 -72.44
N GLU A 38 91.60 69.12 -73.63
CA GLU A 38 90.86 67.86 -73.81
C GLU A 38 91.52 66.68 -73.08
N GLU A 39 92.85 66.53 -73.17
CA GLU A 39 93.62 65.52 -72.44
C GLU A 39 93.42 65.65 -70.91
N GLN A 40 93.43 66.87 -70.37
CA GLN A 40 93.16 67.14 -68.95
C GLN A 40 91.70 66.86 -68.55
N LEU A 41 90.73 67.29 -69.35
CA LEU A 41 89.31 67.04 -69.12
C LEU A 41 88.97 65.55 -69.19
N LEU A 42 89.59 64.81 -70.10
CA LEU A 42 89.46 63.35 -70.23
C LEU A 42 90.04 62.65 -68.99
N LYS A 43 91.20 63.09 -68.49
CA LYS A 43 91.81 62.57 -67.25
C LYS A 43 90.90 62.80 -66.05
N LEU A 44 90.36 64.01 -65.86
CA LEU A 44 89.43 64.33 -64.77
C LEU A 44 88.15 63.47 -64.84
N LYS A 45 87.57 63.29 -66.04
CA LYS A 45 86.41 62.41 -66.24
C LYS A 45 86.75 60.94 -65.96
N HIS A 46 87.94 60.48 -66.29
CA HIS A 46 88.40 59.12 -65.97
C HIS A 46 88.52 58.91 -64.46
N GLU A 47 89.14 59.85 -63.73
CA GLU A 47 89.26 59.81 -62.27
C GLU A 47 87.87 59.81 -61.59
N GLN A 48 86.92 60.60 -62.10
CA GLN A 48 85.52 60.58 -61.65
C GLN A 48 84.84 59.23 -61.92
N LEU A 49 85.00 58.64 -63.11
CA LEU A 49 84.44 57.34 -63.46
C LEU A 49 85.01 56.20 -62.60
N VAL A 50 86.30 56.24 -62.27
CA VAL A 50 86.93 55.28 -61.34
C VAL A 50 86.35 55.44 -59.93
N SER A 51 86.16 56.66 -59.45
CA SER A 51 85.51 56.92 -58.14
C SER A 51 84.05 56.42 -58.10
N ILE A 52 83.29 56.64 -59.17
CA ILE A 52 81.90 56.16 -59.30
C ILE A 52 81.86 54.63 -59.35
N ARG A 53 82.75 53.98 -60.12
CA ARG A 53 82.85 52.52 -60.16
C ARG A 53 83.14 51.94 -58.78
N HIS A 54 84.15 52.46 -58.08
CA HIS A 54 84.49 51.97 -56.73
C HIS A 54 83.31 52.09 -55.74
N LYS A 55 82.56 53.21 -55.78
CA LYS A 55 81.34 53.37 -54.96
C LYS A 55 80.26 52.37 -55.35
N LEU A 56 80.07 52.10 -56.64
CA LEU A 56 79.12 51.09 -57.13
C LEU A 56 79.52 49.68 -56.70
N ASP A 57 80.81 49.34 -56.76
CA ASP A 57 81.35 48.05 -56.29
C ASP A 57 81.11 47.84 -54.78
N LEU A 58 81.27 48.89 -53.97
CA LEU A 58 80.92 48.88 -52.54
C LEU A 58 79.41 48.69 -52.33
N CYS A 59 78.56 49.42 -53.05
CA CYS A 59 77.11 49.23 -52.97
C CYS A 59 76.67 47.80 -53.36
N TYR A 60 77.32 47.17 -54.34
CA TYR A 60 77.06 45.76 -54.65
C TYR A 60 77.46 44.83 -53.50
N GLN A 61 78.60 45.07 -52.84
CA GLN A 61 79.02 44.29 -51.67
C GLN A 61 78.04 44.43 -50.49
N ASP A 62 77.53 45.64 -50.23
CA ASP A 62 76.52 45.88 -49.20
C ASP A 62 75.19 45.16 -49.50
N VAL A 63 74.71 45.23 -50.75
CA VAL A 63 73.50 44.50 -51.18
C VAL A 63 73.67 42.98 -51.01
N ASP A 64 74.84 42.46 -51.36
CA ASP A 64 75.14 41.04 -51.23
C ASP A 64 75.30 40.60 -49.76
N ALA A 65 75.82 41.49 -48.89
CA ALA A 65 75.84 41.28 -47.44
C ALA A 65 74.42 41.26 -46.85
N LYS A 66 73.57 42.23 -47.21
CA LYS A 66 72.15 42.27 -46.75
C LYS A 66 71.32 41.11 -47.27
N LYS A 67 71.62 40.60 -48.46
CA LYS A 67 71.05 39.35 -48.98
C LYS A 67 71.42 38.14 -48.10
N ARG A 68 72.70 38.01 -47.70
CA ARG A 68 73.16 36.94 -46.79
C ARG A 68 72.54 37.06 -45.39
N GLU A 69 72.41 38.27 -44.86
CA GLU A 69 71.68 38.52 -43.60
C GLU A 69 70.22 38.06 -43.70
N PHE A 70 69.51 38.47 -44.76
CA PHE A 70 68.11 38.09 -45.00
C PHE A 70 67.93 36.58 -45.15
N ASP A 71 68.78 35.90 -45.93
CA ASP A 71 68.74 34.44 -46.05
C ASP A 71 69.07 33.71 -44.73
N SER A 72 69.81 34.36 -43.83
CA SER A 72 70.05 33.85 -42.46
C SER A 72 68.84 34.03 -41.55
N LEU A 73 68.22 35.21 -41.54
CA LEU A 73 66.96 35.46 -40.85
C LEU A 73 65.86 34.49 -41.33
N LYS A 74 65.76 34.28 -42.65
CA LYS A 74 64.82 33.35 -43.28
C LYS A 74 65.10 31.88 -42.93
N ARG A 75 66.33 31.49 -42.60
CA ARG A 75 66.65 30.16 -42.02
C ARG A 75 66.13 30.07 -40.58
N SER A 76 66.52 31.00 -39.72
CA SER A 76 66.08 31.04 -38.31
C SER A 76 64.54 31.11 -38.14
N MET A 77 63.84 31.84 -39.01
CA MET A 77 62.37 31.88 -39.03
C MET A 77 61.72 30.52 -39.37
N ARG A 78 62.36 29.67 -40.18
CA ARG A 78 61.86 28.32 -40.47
C ARG A 78 62.16 27.36 -39.34
N GLU A 79 63.37 27.43 -38.77
CA GLU A 79 63.79 26.63 -37.62
C GLU A 79 62.86 26.85 -36.41
N THR A 80 62.55 28.12 -36.11
CA THR A 80 61.60 28.50 -35.05
C THR A 80 60.14 28.13 -35.38
N HIS A 81 59.71 28.22 -36.65
CA HIS A 81 58.40 27.74 -37.06
C HIS A 81 58.27 26.22 -36.88
N ASP A 82 59.26 25.43 -37.33
CA ASP A 82 59.28 23.98 -37.17
C ASP A 82 59.29 23.56 -35.70
N GLU A 83 60.00 24.30 -34.84
CA GLU A 83 59.90 24.12 -33.39
C GLU A 83 58.50 24.37 -32.85
N ILE A 84 57.84 25.46 -33.27
CA ILE A 84 56.46 25.78 -32.86
C ILE A 84 55.50 24.68 -33.35
N VAL A 85 55.64 24.18 -34.57
CA VAL A 85 54.84 23.05 -35.09
C VAL A 85 55.07 21.78 -34.27
N LYS A 86 56.33 21.45 -33.92
CA LYS A 86 56.67 20.31 -33.05
C LYS A 86 56.10 20.46 -31.63
N LYS A 87 56.20 21.66 -31.05
CA LYS A 87 55.62 22.00 -29.73
C LYS A 87 54.09 21.89 -29.76
N ASN A 88 53.43 22.40 -30.80
CA ASN A 88 51.98 22.33 -30.98
C ASN A 88 51.47 20.89 -31.22
N LYS A 89 52.26 20.02 -31.88
CA LYS A 89 51.94 18.58 -31.98
C LYS A 89 51.96 17.92 -30.59
N ARG A 90 53.01 18.15 -29.81
CA ARG A 90 53.14 17.66 -28.41
C ARG A 90 52.07 18.19 -27.47
N LEU A 91 51.59 19.42 -27.69
CA LEU A 91 50.48 19.98 -26.93
C LEU A 91 49.15 19.28 -27.27
N ARG A 92 48.86 19.01 -28.55
CA ARG A 92 47.67 18.23 -28.94
C ARG A 92 47.69 16.80 -28.40
N GLU A 93 48.86 16.15 -28.42
CA GLU A 93 49.06 14.83 -27.80
C GLU A 93 48.72 14.88 -26.31
N LYS A 94 49.25 15.86 -25.57
CA LYS A 94 48.94 16.06 -24.14
C LYS A 94 47.49 16.45 -23.85
N ILE A 95 46.83 17.19 -24.74
CA ILE A 95 45.41 17.53 -24.60
C ILE A 95 44.58 16.24 -24.67
N LYS A 96 44.85 15.37 -25.65
CA LYS A 96 44.22 14.06 -25.73
C LYS A 96 44.50 13.18 -24.49
N ASP A 97 45.73 13.18 -23.99
CA ASP A 97 46.09 12.47 -22.74
C ASP A 97 45.32 12.99 -21.50
N ILE A 98 44.82 14.22 -21.53
CA ILE A 98 43.99 14.83 -20.48
C ILE A 98 42.51 14.49 -20.72
N GLU A 99 42.02 14.62 -21.95
CA GLU A 99 40.66 14.21 -22.34
C GLU A 99 40.41 12.72 -22.01
N ASP A 100 41.31 11.83 -22.39
CA ASP A 100 41.21 10.38 -22.10
C ASP A 100 41.18 10.08 -20.59
N ARG A 101 41.84 10.92 -19.77
CA ARG A 101 41.84 10.85 -18.30
C ARG A 101 40.58 11.41 -17.67
N GLU A 102 40.05 12.51 -18.19
CA GLU A 102 38.81 13.13 -17.72
C GLU A 102 37.63 12.17 -17.92
N ASN A 103 37.54 11.55 -19.10
CA ASN A 103 36.59 10.47 -19.41
C ASN A 103 36.77 9.22 -18.51
N ASP A 104 37.97 8.92 -18.02
CA ASP A 104 38.20 7.83 -17.04
C ASP A 104 37.80 8.22 -15.60
N LEU A 105 38.03 9.48 -15.21
CA LEU A 105 37.56 10.02 -13.92
C LEU A 105 36.03 10.10 -13.84
N GLU A 106 35.36 10.55 -14.91
CA GLU A 106 33.89 10.62 -14.98
C GLU A 106 33.25 9.22 -14.85
N ARG A 107 33.81 8.21 -15.55
CA ARG A 107 33.39 6.80 -15.39
C ARG A 107 33.60 6.26 -13.97
N LYS A 108 34.65 6.71 -13.27
CA LYS A 108 34.91 6.36 -11.87
C LYS A 108 33.96 7.05 -10.91
N GLU A 109 33.60 8.30 -11.16
CA GLU A 109 32.60 9.04 -10.38
C GLU A 109 31.20 8.41 -10.53
N MET A 110 30.78 8.09 -11.76
CA MET A 110 29.53 7.34 -11.98
C MET A 110 29.53 5.98 -11.24
N ASN A 111 30.64 5.24 -11.27
CA ASN A 111 30.77 4.00 -10.50
C ASN A 111 30.68 4.23 -8.99
N TYR A 112 31.28 5.31 -8.49
CA TYR A 112 31.21 5.69 -7.07
C TYR A 112 29.77 6.04 -6.66
N GLN A 113 29.04 6.82 -7.45
CA GLN A 113 27.63 7.15 -7.16
C GLN A 113 26.72 5.92 -7.18
N VAL A 114 26.94 4.97 -8.10
CA VAL A 114 26.24 3.66 -8.08
C VAL A 114 26.57 2.89 -6.80
N ARG A 115 27.84 2.90 -6.34
CA ARG A 115 28.24 2.25 -5.08
C ARG A 115 27.63 2.92 -3.85
N VAL A 116 27.47 4.25 -3.83
CA VAL A 116 26.77 4.98 -2.77
C VAL A 116 25.30 4.53 -2.71
N LYS A 117 24.57 4.58 -3.83
CA LYS A 117 23.16 4.11 -3.90
C LYS A 117 22.99 2.65 -3.42
N VAL A 118 23.97 1.79 -3.71
CA VAL A 118 23.98 0.39 -3.25
C VAL A 118 24.29 0.26 -1.75
N LEU A 119 24.98 1.23 -1.13
CA LEU A 119 25.17 1.28 0.32
C LEU A 119 23.90 1.82 1.01
N ASP A 120 23.27 2.86 0.46
CA ASP A 120 22.01 3.42 0.98
C ASP A 120 20.91 2.34 1.03
N LEU A 121 20.74 1.58 -0.07
CA LEU A 121 19.80 0.45 -0.15
C LEU A 121 20.15 -0.69 0.83
N LYS A 122 21.42 -0.85 1.22
CA LYS A 122 21.82 -1.82 2.26
C LYS A 122 21.51 -1.28 3.65
N GLU A 123 21.67 0.01 3.90
CA GLU A 123 21.32 0.63 5.18
C GLU A 123 19.81 0.55 5.43
N GLU A 124 18.98 0.88 4.45
CA GLU A 124 17.52 0.72 4.54
C GLU A 124 17.10 -0.74 4.74
N ARG A 125 17.77 -1.69 4.06
CA ARG A 125 17.54 -3.12 4.30
C ARG A 125 17.93 -3.54 5.72
N CYS A 126 18.98 -2.96 6.31
CA CYS A 126 19.37 -3.20 7.70
C CYS A 126 18.38 -2.58 8.70
N LYS A 127 17.85 -1.37 8.45
CA LYS A 127 16.77 -0.75 9.24
C LYS A 127 15.52 -1.64 9.23
N ALA A 128 15.09 -2.06 8.04
CA ALA A 128 13.95 -2.96 7.86
C ALA A 128 14.17 -4.38 8.41
N PHE A 129 15.41 -4.79 8.68
CA PHE A 129 15.70 -6.04 9.39
C PHE A 129 15.57 -5.86 10.91
N LYS A 130 16.14 -4.78 11.47
CA LYS A 130 16.00 -4.43 12.90
C LYS A 130 14.53 -4.28 13.33
N SER A 131 13.72 -3.56 12.55
CA SER A 131 12.28 -3.44 12.86
C SER A 131 11.49 -4.74 12.69
N LYS A 132 12.07 -5.79 12.07
CA LYS A 132 11.50 -7.15 12.10
C LYS A 132 11.99 -7.94 13.30
N GLU A 133 13.25 -7.77 13.69
CA GLU A 133 13.85 -8.32 14.91
C GLU A 133 13.08 -7.83 16.15
N GLU A 134 12.83 -6.53 16.26
CA GLU A 134 11.98 -5.89 17.28
C GLU A 134 10.56 -6.49 17.32
N LEU A 135 9.94 -6.75 16.16
CA LEU A 135 8.62 -7.39 16.07
C LEU A 135 8.62 -8.90 16.37
N PHE A 136 9.76 -9.58 16.20
CA PHE A 136 9.94 -10.96 16.63
C PHE A 136 10.12 -11.03 18.15
N ASP A 137 10.95 -10.18 18.73
CA ASP A 137 11.16 -10.09 20.18
C ASP A 137 9.85 -9.76 20.92
N GLU A 138 9.05 -8.83 20.40
CA GLU A 138 7.73 -8.53 20.99
C GLU A 138 6.78 -9.73 20.90
N ARG A 139 6.82 -10.49 19.80
CA ARG A 139 6.04 -11.73 19.65
C ARG A 139 6.52 -12.85 20.57
N VAL A 140 7.81 -12.92 20.91
CA VAL A 140 8.34 -13.88 21.89
C VAL A 140 7.77 -13.57 23.27
N LYS A 141 7.87 -12.32 23.76
CA LYS A 141 7.24 -11.89 25.02
C LYS A 141 5.74 -12.21 25.05
N ASP A 142 5.06 -11.97 23.94
CA ASP A 142 3.63 -12.23 23.78
C ASP A 142 3.29 -13.75 23.77
N LEU A 143 4.26 -14.63 23.48
CA LEU A 143 4.14 -16.09 23.66
C LEU A 143 4.51 -16.52 25.08
N ASP A 144 5.58 -15.97 25.67
CA ASP A 144 6.01 -16.25 27.05
C ASP A 144 4.86 -15.95 28.03
N LEU A 145 4.21 -14.79 27.89
CA LEU A 145 3.02 -14.39 28.68
C LEU A 145 1.80 -15.32 28.46
N LYS A 146 1.71 -16.02 27.34
CA LYS A 146 0.68 -17.05 27.11
C LYS A 146 1.09 -18.37 27.77
N GLU A 147 2.36 -18.74 27.74
CA GLU A 147 2.89 -19.92 28.43
C GLU A 147 2.72 -19.80 29.96
N GLU A 148 3.03 -18.64 30.56
CA GLU A 148 2.74 -18.37 31.98
C GLU A 148 1.24 -18.54 32.31
N GLN A 149 0.34 -18.01 31.46
CA GLN A 149 -1.11 -18.18 31.63
C GLN A 149 -1.58 -19.63 31.45
N TYR A 150 -0.90 -20.43 30.62
CA TYR A 150 -1.19 -21.86 30.49
C TYR A 150 -0.69 -22.63 31.70
N GLU A 151 0.51 -22.33 32.22
CA GLU A 151 0.99 -22.90 33.48
C GLU A 151 0.06 -22.58 34.66
N GLU A 152 -0.42 -21.34 34.78
CA GLU A 152 -1.32 -20.94 35.87
C GLU A 152 -2.66 -21.71 35.80
N LYS A 153 -3.24 -21.85 34.61
CA LYS A 153 -4.43 -22.68 34.38
C LYS A 153 -4.16 -24.16 34.67
N LEU A 154 -2.95 -24.66 34.40
CA LEU A 154 -2.55 -26.03 34.74
C LEU A 154 -2.46 -26.23 36.26
N LYS A 155 -1.88 -25.27 36.98
CA LYS A 155 -1.79 -25.24 38.45
C LYS A 155 -3.19 -25.15 39.09
N GLU A 156 -4.11 -24.37 38.50
CA GLU A 156 -5.51 -24.30 38.91
C GLU A 156 -6.24 -25.64 38.67
N PHE A 157 -6.05 -26.27 37.51
CA PHE A 157 -6.63 -27.56 37.18
C PHE A 157 -6.19 -28.65 38.16
N TYR A 158 -4.89 -28.82 38.39
CA TYR A 158 -4.38 -29.82 39.36
C TYR A 158 -4.87 -29.54 40.80
N SER A 159 -5.08 -28.27 41.16
CA SER A 159 -5.65 -27.91 42.46
C SER A 159 -7.12 -28.34 42.59
N LYS A 160 -7.92 -28.16 41.52
CA LYS A 160 -9.32 -28.61 41.46
C LYS A 160 -9.43 -30.13 41.40
N GLU A 161 -8.57 -30.80 40.63
CA GLU A 161 -8.50 -32.27 40.58
C GLU A 161 -8.16 -32.85 41.95
N LYS A 162 -7.15 -32.29 42.64
CA LYS A 162 -6.82 -32.68 44.01
C LYS A 162 -8.00 -32.51 44.96
N GLN A 163 -8.68 -31.36 44.93
CA GLN A 163 -9.87 -31.11 45.76
C GLN A 163 -10.98 -32.14 45.49
N PHE A 164 -11.27 -32.44 44.22
CA PHE A 164 -12.27 -33.45 43.86
C PHE A 164 -11.89 -34.85 44.35
N VAL A 165 -10.62 -35.26 44.20
CA VAL A 165 -10.13 -36.54 44.73
C VAL A 165 -10.23 -36.56 46.27
N GLU A 166 -9.92 -35.47 46.95
CA GLU A 166 -10.00 -35.33 48.40
C GLU A 166 -11.46 -35.39 48.89
N GLU A 167 -12.43 -34.75 48.20
CA GLU A 167 -13.86 -34.94 48.45
C GLU A 167 -14.32 -36.39 48.25
N GLN A 168 -13.91 -37.05 47.15
CA GLN A 168 -14.26 -38.45 46.91
C GLN A 168 -13.70 -39.36 48.02
N VAL A 169 -12.44 -39.17 48.41
CA VAL A 169 -11.82 -39.93 49.52
C VAL A 169 -12.61 -39.74 50.82
N ASN A 170 -12.98 -38.51 51.18
CA ASN A 170 -13.81 -38.23 52.35
C ASN A 170 -15.19 -38.92 52.29
N VAL A 171 -15.83 -38.95 51.11
CA VAL A 171 -17.11 -39.66 50.91
C VAL A 171 -16.93 -41.18 51.05
N TYR A 172 -15.88 -41.78 50.50
CA TYR A 172 -15.60 -43.21 50.66
C TYR A 172 -15.22 -43.56 52.10
N GLU A 173 -14.42 -42.75 52.78
CA GLU A 173 -14.05 -42.95 54.19
C GLU A 173 -15.28 -42.85 55.11
N GLY A 174 -16.21 -41.92 54.83
CA GLY A 174 -17.50 -41.85 55.52
C GLY A 174 -18.34 -43.12 55.34
N ARG A 175 -18.36 -43.70 54.12
CA ARG A 175 -19.06 -44.97 53.82
C ARG A 175 -18.37 -46.17 54.46
N VAL A 176 -17.04 -46.18 54.54
CA VAL A 176 -16.27 -47.22 55.27
C VAL A 176 -16.62 -47.19 56.75
N LYS A 177 -16.57 -46.02 57.41
CA LYS A 177 -16.98 -45.88 58.82
C LYS A 177 -18.44 -46.27 59.07
N GLU A 178 -19.34 -46.01 58.11
CA GLU A 178 -20.72 -46.47 58.18
C GLU A 178 -20.81 -48.01 58.10
N LEU A 179 -20.03 -48.65 57.20
CA LEU A 179 -19.95 -50.10 57.05
C LEU A 179 -19.33 -50.78 58.27
N GLU A 180 -18.22 -50.27 58.82
CA GLU A 180 -17.63 -50.73 60.10
C GLU A 180 -18.67 -50.68 61.22
N SER A 181 -19.48 -49.61 61.30
CA SER A 181 -20.56 -49.48 62.29
C SER A 181 -21.74 -50.45 62.08
N LYS A 182 -21.88 -51.02 60.88
CA LYS A 182 -22.86 -52.05 60.54
C LYS A 182 -22.28 -53.44 60.82
N GLU A 183 -21.04 -53.70 60.41
CA GLU A 183 -20.30 -54.92 60.68
C GLU A 183 -20.23 -55.20 62.17
N LYS A 184 -19.84 -54.21 62.98
CA LYS A 184 -19.87 -54.34 64.46
C LYS A 184 -21.25 -54.72 65.00
N ARG A 185 -22.34 -54.18 64.45
CA ARG A 185 -23.73 -54.56 64.84
C ARG A 185 -24.12 -55.96 64.36
N PHE A 186 -23.55 -56.45 63.25
CA PHE A 186 -23.70 -57.84 62.83
C PHE A 186 -22.88 -58.79 63.72
N GLU A 187 -21.68 -58.40 64.13
CA GLU A 187 -20.85 -59.16 65.06
C GLU A 187 -21.45 -59.22 66.47
N GLU A 188 -22.02 -58.11 66.97
CA GLU A 188 -22.82 -58.08 68.21
C GLU A 188 -24.02 -59.06 68.13
N ARG A 189 -24.75 -59.08 67.00
CA ARG A 189 -25.84 -60.04 66.74
C ARG A 189 -25.36 -61.49 66.62
N LEU A 190 -24.21 -61.74 65.99
CA LEU A 190 -23.62 -63.07 65.87
C LEU A 190 -23.20 -63.60 67.24
N ASN A 191 -22.58 -62.76 68.08
CA ASN A 191 -22.26 -63.12 69.45
C ASN A 191 -23.52 -63.38 70.30
N GLU A 192 -24.60 -62.62 70.10
CA GLU A 192 -25.90 -62.91 70.72
C GLU A 192 -26.49 -64.25 70.24
N PHE A 193 -26.37 -64.57 68.95
CA PHE A 193 -26.79 -65.85 68.37
C PHE A 193 -25.97 -67.02 68.92
N TYR A 194 -24.64 -66.96 68.89
CA TYR A 194 -23.76 -67.99 69.45
C TYR A 194 -23.94 -68.17 70.96
N SER A 195 -24.33 -67.12 71.70
CA SER A 195 -24.73 -67.23 73.12
C SER A 195 -26.02 -68.05 73.29
N LYS A 196 -27.04 -67.81 72.44
CA LYS A 196 -28.31 -68.58 72.43
C LYS A 196 -28.08 -70.03 71.99
N GLU A 197 -27.33 -70.25 70.92
CA GLU A 197 -26.96 -71.58 70.44
C GLU A 197 -26.12 -72.33 71.47
N GLY A 198 -25.13 -71.68 72.11
CA GLY A 198 -24.35 -72.26 73.20
C GLY A 198 -25.17 -72.64 74.44
N GLN A 199 -26.26 -71.93 74.73
CA GLN A 199 -27.23 -72.35 75.76
C GLN A 199 -28.02 -73.59 75.32
N GLN A 200 -28.43 -73.66 74.04
CA GLN A 200 -29.11 -74.81 73.46
C GLN A 200 -28.20 -76.06 73.43
N VAL A 201 -26.93 -75.91 73.02
CA VAL A 201 -25.91 -76.96 73.09
C VAL A 201 -25.73 -77.46 74.53
N LYS A 202 -25.69 -76.58 75.54
CA LYS A 202 -25.68 -76.98 76.97
C LYS A 202 -26.95 -77.70 77.45
N VAL A 203 -28.05 -77.68 76.69
CA VAL A 203 -29.24 -78.53 76.92
C VAL A 203 -29.06 -79.90 76.21
N HIS A 204 -28.55 -79.91 74.99
CA HIS A 204 -28.24 -81.15 74.26
C HIS A 204 -27.12 -81.97 74.91
N GLU A 205 -26.05 -81.33 75.38
CA GLU A 205 -24.92 -81.97 76.07
C GLU A 205 -25.37 -82.71 77.36
N ARG A 206 -26.31 -82.14 78.11
CA ARG A 206 -26.93 -82.82 79.26
C ARG A 206 -27.72 -84.06 78.82
N ARG A 207 -28.49 -83.96 77.74
CA ARG A 207 -29.20 -85.11 77.15
C ARG A 207 -28.24 -86.18 76.61
N VAL A 208 -27.06 -85.81 76.13
CA VAL A 208 -26.01 -86.75 75.69
C VAL A 208 -25.37 -87.46 76.88
N LYS A 209 -25.05 -86.76 77.97
CA LYS A 209 -24.51 -87.40 79.20
C LYS A 209 -25.50 -88.39 79.83
N ASP A 210 -26.80 -88.11 79.76
CA ASP A 210 -27.88 -89.06 80.13
C ASP A 210 -27.98 -90.28 79.20
N LEU A 211 -27.41 -90.23 78.00
CA LEU A 211 -27.30 -91.35 77.06
C LEU A 211 -25.99 -92.13 77.26
N GLU A 212 -24.85 -91.44 77.44
CA GLU A 212 -23.56 -92.08 77.78
C GLU A 212 -23.64 -92.93 79.05
N LEU A 213 -24.40 -92.48 80.06
CA LEU A 213 -24.63 -93.24 81.30
C LEU A 213 -25.49 -94.50 81.10
N LYS A 214 -26.23 -94.59 79.98
CA LYS A 214 -26.94 -95.82 79.56
C LYS A 214 -26.03 -96.69 78.71
N GLU A 215 -25.18 -96.10 77.87
CA GLU A 215 -24.21 -96.80 77.03
C GLU A 215 -23.07 -97.45 77.84
N LYS A 216 -22.56 -96.80 78.89
CA LYS A 216 -21.54 -97.40 79.77
C LYS A 216 -22.02 -98.73 80.41
N LYS A 217 -23.32 -98.83 80.74
CA LYS A 217 -24.01 -100.07 81.18
C LYS A 217 -24.26 -101.10 80.07
N PHE A 218 -23.88 -100.78 78.83
CA PHE A 218 -23.87 -101.69 77.68
C PHE A 218 -22.43 -102.15 77.40
N VAL A 219 -21.47 -101.24 77.31
CA VAL A 219 -20.04 -101.52 77.05
C VAL A 219 -19.43 -102.46 78.11
N GLU A 220 -19.84 -102.35 79.37
CA GLU A 220 -19.38 -103.25 80.45
C GLU A 220 -19.69 -104.73 80.14
N ARG A 221 -20.82 -105.03 79.47
CA ARG A 221 -21.19 -106.39 79.04
C ARG A 221 -20.43 -106.89 77.81
N VAL A 222 -19.67 -106.03 77.13
CA VAL A 222 -18.87 -106.40 75.94
C VAL A 222 -17.45 -106.84 76.35
N LYS A 223 -16.84 -106.18 77.35
CA LYS A 223 -15.45 -106.45 77.77
C LYS A 223 -15.21 -107.88 78.29
N ASP A 224 -16.23 -108.53 78.84
CA ASP A 224 -16.20 -109.95 79.26
C ASP A 224 -16.03 -110.94 78.09
N LEU A 225 -16.23 -110.48 76.84
CA LEU A 225 -16.00 -111.27 75.63
C LEU A 225 -14.55 -111.15 75.16
N ASP A 226 -14.04 -109.93 75.00
CA ASP A 226 -12.73 -109.64 74.40
C ASP A 226 -11.54 -110.28 75.16
N SER A 227 -11.67 -110.41 76.48
CA SER A 227 -10.66 -111.01 77.37
C SER A 227 -10.24 -112.45 77.00
N LYS A 228 -11.00 -113.13 76.14
CA LYS A 228 -10.73 -114.50 75.68
C LYS A 228 -9.85 -114.56 74.42
N GLU A 229 -9.80 -113.49 73.62
CA GLU A 229 -9.07 -113.48 72.34
C GLU A 229 -7.58 -113.18 72.52
N GLU A 230 -7.24 -112.32 73.49
CA GLU A 230 -5.87 -111.79 73.70
C GLU A 230 -4.80 -112.88 73.98
N GLN A 231 -5.21 -114.07 74.39
CA GLN A 231 -4.29 -115.18 74.66
C GLN A 231 -3.69 -115.80 73.38
N ARG A 232 -4.29 -115.59 72.20
CA ARG A 232 -3.86 -116.24 70.94
C ARG A 232 -2.67 -115.59 70.24
N VAL A 233 -2.38 -114.31 70.50
CA VAL A 233 -1.45 -113.52 69.67
C VAL A 233 0.04 -113.70 70.04
N LYS A 234 0.34 -114.07 71.30
CA LYS A 234 1.67 -113.95 71.95
C LYS A 234 2.75 -114.96 71.48
N VAL A 235 2.62 -115.53 70.28
CA VAL A 235 3.50 -116.60 69.76
C VAL A 235 4.47 -116.13 68.66
N TYR A 236 4.10 -115.14 67.84
CA TYR A 236 4.79 -114.89 66.55
C TYR A 236 5.83 -113.75 66.53
N GLU A 237 6.01 -112.95 67.59
CA GLU A 237 6.90 -111.77 67.57
C GLU A 237 8.41 -112.08 67.79
N ARG A 238 8.81 -113.35 67.95
CA ARG A 238 10.11 -113.72 68.55
C ARG A 238 11.27 -114.00 67.57
N GLN A 239 11.27 -113.48 66.34
CA GLN A 239 12.32 -113.80 65.34
C GLN A 239 12.86 -112.64 64.48
N VAL A 240 12.49 -111.37 64.71
CA VAL A 240 12.96 -110.22 63.88
C VAL A 240 13.56 -109.07 64.71
N LYS A 241 14.01 -109.37 65.94
CA LYS A 241 14.75 -108.44 66.81
C LYS A 241 15.84 -109.18 67.60
N ASP A 242 17.01 -109.31 66.97
CA ASP A 242 18.31 -108.96 67.54
C ASP A 242 19.28 -108.85 66.34
N LEU A 243 19.76 -107.70 65.87
CA LEU A 243 20.33 -106.49 66.49
C LEU A 243 21.87 -106.51 66.60
N GLU A 244 22.39 -105.31 66.31
CA GLU A 244 23.51 -104.65 66.98
C GLU A 244 24.98 -104.82 66.52
N PHE A 245 25.37 -103.87 65.64
CA PHE A 245 26.13 -102.69 66.09
C PHE A 245 27.57 -102.93 66.60
N LYS A 246 28.31 -103.83 65.95
CA LYS A 246 29.79 -103.88 65.94
C LYS A 246 30.30 -104.23 64.54
N GLU A 247 31.40 -103.68 64.02
CA GLU A 247 32.21 -102.59 64.54
C GLU A 247 32.88 -101.75 63.43
N LYS A 248 33.19 -100.51 63.82
CA LYS A 248 33.87 -99.44 63.10
C LYS A 248 35.18 -99.83 62.35
N LYS A 249 35.48 -99.01 61.34
CA LYS A 249 36.81 -98.42 61.05
C LYS A 249 37.89 -99.28 60.36
N PHE A 250 37.80 -99.33 59.03
CA PHE A 250 38.92 -99.41 58.07
C PHE A 250 38.41 -98.76 56.75
N VAL A 251 39.11 -97.88 56.02
CA VAL A 251 40.48 -97.37 56.11
C VAL A 251 40.52 -95.84 56.00
N GLU A 252 41.35 -95.22 56.84
CA GLU A 252 41.82 -93.84 56.70
C GLU A 252 43.17 -93.85 55.95
N ARG A 253 43.12 -93.59 54.64
CA ARG A 253 44.19 -93.42 53.62
C ARG A 253 43.48 -93.57 52.26
N VAL A 254 43.68 -92.74 51.23
CA VAL A 254 44.86 -92.02 50.71
C VAL A 254 44.32 -90.69 50.11
N LYS A 255 44.72 -89.47 50.52
CA LYS A 255 45.99 -88.75 50.23
C LYS A 255 46.35 -88.70 48.73
N ASP A 256 46.08 -87.66 47.96
CA ASP A 256 46.11 -86.24 48.33
C ASP A 256 45.16 -85.42 47.43
N LEU A 257 44.81 -84.22 47.89
CA LEU A 257 44.35 -83.15 47.02
C LEU A 257 45.58 -82.35 46.61
N ASP A 258 45.81 -82.21 45.31
CA ASP A 258 46.60 -81.10 44.82
C ASP A 258 46.05 -80.57 43.50
N SER A 259 46.20 -79.27 43.28
CA SER A 259 45.71 -78.58 42.10
C SER A 259 46.86 -77.82 41.46
N LYS A 260 47.35 -78.28 40.29
CA LYS A 260 48.03 -77.47 39.26
C LYS A 260 48.68 -78.29 38.13
N GLU A 261 49.04 -77.53 37.09
CA GLU A 261 50.15 -77.72 36.15
C GLU A 261 50.18 -78.91 35.15
N GLU A 262 50.39 -78.48 33.90
CA GLU A 262 51.12 -79.10 32.80
C GLU A 262 50.83 -80.54 32.30
N GLN A 263 50.46 -80.55 31.01
CA GLN A 263 50.92 -81.44 29.94
C GLN A 263 50.32 -82.86 29.79
N ARG A 264 49.93 -83.09 28.52
CA ARG A 264 49.70 -84.38 27.82
C ARG A 264 48.39 -85.08 28.17
N VAL A 265 47.39 -85.20 27.28
CA VAL A 265 47.39 -85.75 25.90
C VAL A 265 47.83 -87.21 25.85
N LYS A 266 46.92 -88.13 25.45
CA LYS A 266 47.22 -89.26 24.51
C LYS A 266 46.03 -90.20 24.24
N ALA A 267 45.75 -90.39 22.95
CA ALA A 267 45.30 -91.62 22.29
C ALA A 267 45.52 -91.42 20.77
N HIS A 268 46.60 -91.81 20.09
CA HIS A 268 47.75 -92.68 20.36
C HIS A 268 47.56 -94.19 20.07
N GLU A 269 47.91 -94.61 18.85
CA GLU A 269 48.38 -95.94 18.42
C GLU A 269 48.90 -95.79 16.97
N GLY A 270 50.01 -96.35 16.48
CA GLY A 270 51.17 -97.00 17.11
C GLY A 270 52.45 -96.71 16.29
N ARG A 271 53.65 -96.64 16.90
CA ARG A 271 54.68 -97.71 17.03
C ARG A 271 55.42 -98.01 15.69
N MET A 272 56.73 -98.27 15.64
CA MET A 272 57.70 -98.70 16.67
C MET A 272 59.12 -98.10 16.43
N ASN A 273 60.07 -98.31 17.36
CA ASN A 273 61.40 -97.68 17.41
C ASN A 273 62.54 -98.62 16.93
N ASP A 274 63.80 -98.14 16.92
CA ASP A 274 64.77 -98.51 17.98
C ASP A 274 66.02 -97.59 18.05
N LEU A 275 66.90 -97.85 19.04
CA LEU A 275 68.03 -97.01 19.52
C LEU A 275 69.40 -97.56 18.99
N GLU A 276 70.64 -97.14 19.37
CA GLU A 276 71.16 -96.57 20.62
C GLU A 276 72.60 -95.95 20.50
N LEU A 277 72.98 -95.02 21.41
CA LEU A 277 74.31 -94.47 21.87
C LEU A 277 75.53 -94.34 20.88
N LYS A 278 76.22 -93.17 20.71
CA LYS A 278 77.08 -92.29 21.57
C LYS A 278 78.51 -92.81 21.93
N GLU A 279 79.57 -92.05 21.59
CA GLU A 279 80.62 -91.50 22.52
C GLU A 279 81.57 -90.39 21.93
N ARG A 280 82.89 -90.23 22.29
CA ARG A 280 83.68 -88.94 22.41
C ARG A 280 85.19 -89.01 21.98
N GLN A 281 86.12 -88.00 21.93
CA GLN A 281 86.23 -86.51 21.72
C GLN A 281 87.76 -86.04 21.60
N PHE A 282 88.05 -84.76 21.24
CA PHE A 282 89.26 -83.87 21.51
C PHE A 282 90.65 -83.90 20.66
N GLU A 283 91.01 -82.80 19.88
CA GLU A 283 92.29 -81.89 19.75
C GLU A 283 93.69 -82.02 18.82
N GLU A 284 93.91 -81.44 17.52
CA GLU A 284 95.03 -80.71 16.57
C GLU A 284 96.52 -81.03 15.79
N ARG A 285 96.95 -80.36 14.59
CA ARG A 285 98.33 -79.87 13.84
C ARG A 285 99.16 -80.55 12.55
N VAL A 286 100.22 -80.18 11.62
CA VAL A 286 101.13 -79.08 10.81
C VAL A 286 102.37 -79.65 9.80
N LYS A 287 103.30 -79.19 8.77
CA LYS A 287 103.66 -78.22 7.52
C LYS A 287 105.16 -78.23 6.67
N ASP A 288 105.41 -77.84 5.31
CA ASP A 288 106.61 -77.21 4.37
C ASP A 288 107.83 -77.79 3.33
N PHE A 289 108.42 -77.05 2.22
CA PHE A 289 109.83 -76.98 1.41
C PHE A 289 110.23 -77.03 -0.26
N ASP A 290 111.48 -76.67 -0.87
CA ASP A 290 112.00 -76.48 -2.40
C ASP A 290 113.60 -76.48 -2.95
N SER A 291 114.07 -76.48 -4.30
CA SER A 291 115.53 -76.30 -4.97
C SER A 291 115.85 -76.10 -6.61
N LYS A 292 117.10 -75.72 -7.27
CA LYS A 292 117.52 -75.28 -8.79
C LYS A 292 119.13 -75.30 -9.29
N ASP A 293 119.94 -74.99 -10.45
CA ASP A 293 120.09 -74.50 -11.97
C ASP A 293 121.58 -74.37 -12.80
N LYS A 294 121.80 -74.16 -14.20
CA LYS A 294 122.93 -73.63 -15.26
C LYS A 294 124.22 -74.37 -16.02
N GLN A 295 125.13 -74.04 -17.09
CA GLN A 295 125.56 -73.05 -18.28
C GLN A 295 126.89 -73.40 -19.29
N ARG A 296 127.20 -72.89 -20.61
CA ARG A 296 128.52 -73.01 -21.53
C ARG A 296 128.77 -72.30 -23.03
N VAL A 297 130.00 -71.85 -23.62
CA VAL A 297 130.34 -71.30 -25.12
C VAL A 297 131.86 -71.07 -25.77
N LYS A 298 132.23 -70.90 -27.16
CA LYS A 298 133.52 -70.29 -27.93
C LYS A 298 133.74 -70.32 -29.58
N ALA A 299 134.56 -69.46 -30.38
CA ALA A 299 135.31 -69.64 -31.78
C ALA A 299 135.84 -68.46 -32.82
N HIS A 300 136.12 -67.16 -32.52
CA HIS A 300 135.80 -66.02 -33.48
C HIS A 300 136.83 -65.00 -34.12
N GLU A 301 138.15 -65.08 -33.99
CA GLU A 301 139.01 -63.87 -33.89
C GLU A 301 139.16 -62.90 -35.11
N GLY A 302 139.37 -63.37 -36.35
CA GLY A 302 139.76 -62.48 -37.46
C GLY A 302 138.74 -61.40 -37.87
N ARG A 303 137.44 -61.72 -37.78
CA ARG A 303 136.34 -60.79 -38.14
C ARG A 303 136.18 -59.66 -37.12
N VAL A 304 136.72 -59.80 -35.91
CA VAL A 304 136.49 -58.86 -34.80
C VAL A 304 137.04 -57.46 -35.09
N LYS A 305 138.19 -57.31 -35.75
CA LYS A 305 138.80 -55.98 -35.96
C LYS A 305 138.00 -55.12 -36.96
N ASP A 306 137.52 -55.72 -38.05
CA ASP A 306 136.72 -55.02 -39.06
C ASP A 306 135.28 -54.77 -38.58
N LEU A 307 134.75 -55.68 -37.77
CA LEU A 307 133.53 -55.43 -36.99
C LEU A 307 133.73 -54.24 -36.05
N LYS A 308 134.82 -54.16 -35.28
CA LYS A 308 135.05 -53.13 -34.25
C LYS A 308 135.06 -51.68 -34.77
N LEU A 309 135.49 -51.45 -36.01
CA LEU A 309 135.41 -50.12 -36.64
C LEU A 309 134.02 -49.79 -37.19
N LYS A 310 133.26 -50.78 -37.65
CA LYS A 310 131.85 -50.61 -38.05
C LYS A 310 130.95 -50.46 -36.82
N GLU A 311 131.15 -51.29 -35.80
CA GLU A 311 130.57 -51.25 -34.47
C GLU A 311 130.68 -49.84 -33.88
N LYS A 312 131.88 -49.24 -33.83
CA LYS A 312 132.04 -47.88 -33.29
C LYS A 312 131.24 -46.81 -34.06
N LYS A 313 131.14 -46.93 -35.40
CA LYS A 313 130.30 -46.04 -36.23
C LYS A 313 128.79 -46.33 -36.09
N PHE A 314 128.40 -47.57 -35.83
CA PHE A 314 127.02 -47.92 -35.53
C PHE A 314 126.63 -47.45 -34.12
N GLU A 315 127.48 -47.60 -33.12
CA GLU A 315 127.25 -47.18 -31.73
C GLU A 315 127.05 -45.66 -31.62
N GLU A 316 127.85 -44.87 -32.34
CA GLU A 316 127.72 -43.41 -32.42
C GLU A 316 126.41 -43.01 -33.13
N ARG A 317 126.01 -43.76 -34.16
CA ARG A 317 124.76 -43.55 -34.92
C ARG A 317 123.51 -44.05 -34.19
N VAL A 318 123.65 -45.05 -33.33
CA VAL A 318 122.61 -45.53 -32.42
C VAL A 318 122.36 -44.47 -31.35
N LYS A 319 123.39 -43.92 -30.69
CA LYS A 319 123.22 -42.83 -29.72
C LYS A 319 122.54 -41.58 -30.30
N ASP A 320 122.86 -41.23 -31.55
CA ASP A 320 122.16 -40.17 -32.30
C ASP A 320 120.67 -40.52 -32.53
N LEU A 321 120.36 -41.75 -32.93
CA LEU A 321 118.98 -42.22 -33.13
C LEU A 321 118.19 -42.31 -31.80
N ASP A 322 118.78 -42.87 -30.76
CA ASP A 322 118.18 -43.00 -29.42
C ASP A 322 117.80 -41.62 -28.86
N SER A 323 118.70 -40.63 -28.96
CA SER A 323 118.42 -39.27 -28.50
C SER A 323 117.29 -38.58 -29.30
N LYS A 324 117.18 -38.88 -30.60
CA LYS A 324 116.09 -38.39 -31.46
C LYS A 324 114.77 -39.09 -31.19
N GLU A 325 114.80 -40.37 -30.82
CA GLU A 325 113.61 -41.12 -30.46
C GLU A 325 113.11 -40.73 -29.06
N GLU A 326 114.00 -40.51 -28.10
CA GLU A 326 113.65 -39.97 -26.78
C GLU A 326 112.99 -38.58 -26.88
N GLN A 327 113.49 -37.71 -27.77
CA GLN A 327 112.85 -36.43 -28.09
C GLN A 327 111.47 -36.62 -28.75
N ARG A 328 111.30 -37.58 -29.66
CA ARG A 328 110.00 -37.90 -30.25
C ARG A 328 109.01 -38.45 -29.22
N VAL A 329 109.42 -39.37 -28.35
CA VAL A 329 108.59 -39.91 -27.28
C VAL A 329 108.11 -38.80 -26.35
N LYS A 330 108.99 -37.90 -25.90
CA LYS A 330 108.62 -36.74 -25.08
C LYS A 330 107.65 -35.78 -25.78
N ALA A 331 107.84 -35.54 -27.08
CA ALA A 331 106.91 -34.74 -27.89
C ALA A 331 105.54 -35.42 -28.09
N HIS A 332 105.49 -36.75 -28.21
CA HIS A 332 104.25 -37.52 -28.27
C HIS A 332 103.55 -37.57 -26.91
N GLU A 333 104.27 -37.75 -25.80
CA GLU A 333 103.74 -37.71 -24.44
C GLU A 333 103.07 -36.37 -24.12
N GLY A 334 103.70 -35.25 -24.49
CA GLY A 334 103.09 -33.92 -24.38
C GLY A 334 101.81 -33.79 -25.20
N ARG A 335 101.81 -34.28 -26.45
CA ARG A 335 100.62 -34.29 -27.33
C ARG A 335 99.48 -35.17 -26.81
N VAL A 336 99.78 -36.26 -26.10
CA VAL A 336 98.75 -37.11 -25.46
C VAL A 336 98.09 -36.35 -24.31
N LYS A 337 98.87 -35.72 -23.42
CA LYS A 337 98.33 -34.91 -22.31
C LYS A 337 97.50 -33.71 -22.81
N ASP A 338 97.93 -33.08 -23.89
CA ASP A 338 97.17 -32.03 -24.59
C ASP A 338 95.84 -32.52 -25.22
N LEU A 339 95.74 -33.83 -25.53
CA LEU A 339 94.51 -34.45 -26.04
C LEU A 339 93.60 -34.88 -24.90
N GLU A 340 94.13 -35.51 -23.84
CA GLU A 340 93.38 -35.85 -22.61
C GLU A 340 92.71 -34.60 -21.99
N LEU A 341 93.42 -33.47 -21.95
CA LEU A 341 92.89 -32.18 -21.46
C LEU A 341 91.84 -31.55 -22.40
N LYS A 342 91.79 -31.94 -23.68
CA LYS A 342 90.74 -31.51 -24.62
C LYS A 342 89.54 -32.45 -24.56
N GLU A 343 89.77 -33.75 -24.49
CA GLU A 343 88.74 -34.78 -24.31
C GLU A 343 87.94 -34.51 -23.04
N LYS A 344 88.60 -34.25 -21.91
CA LYS A 344 87.93 -33.87 -20.65
C LYS A 344 87.02 -32.63 -20.82
N LYS A 345 87.50 -31.59 -21.50
CA LYS A 345 86.69 -30.38 -21.79
C LYS A 345 85.52 -30.65 -22.73
N PHE A 346 85.67 -31.56 -23.69
CA PHE A 346 84.56 -32.01 -24.54
C PHE A 346 83.51 -32.79 -23.73
N VAL A 347 83.93 -33.69 -22.82
CA VAL A 347 83.01 -34.41 -21.91
C VAL A 347 82.24 -33.43 -21.01
N GLU A 348 82.94 -32.47 -20.40
CA GLU A 348 82.33 -31.40 -19.58
C GLU A 348 81.29 -30.59 -20.40
N SER A 349 81.63 -30.23 -21.65
CA SER A 349 80.73 -29.51 -22.56
C SER A 349 79.51 -30.33 -23.00
N VAL A 350 79.67 -31.65 -23.19
CA VAL A 350 78.57 -32.55 -23.54
C VAL A 350 77.61 -32.73 -22.37
N GLN A 351 78.13 -32.87 -21.15
CA GLN A 351 77.30 -32.94 -19.93
C GLN A 351 76.50 -31.66 -19.68
N GLU A 352 77.07 -30.49 -19.98
CA GLU A 352 76.32 -29.23 -19.94
C GLU A 352 75.18 -29.21 -20.98
N LEU A 353 75.45 -29.58 -22.23
CA LEU A 353 74.43 -29.64 -23.29
C LEU A 353 73.33 -30.66 -23.02
N GLU A 354 73.65 -31.78 -22.39
CA GLU A 354 72.67 -32.78 -21.96
C GLU A 354 71.79 -32.25 -20.82
N SER A 355 72.38 -31.57 -19.84
CA SER A 355 71.65 -30.87 -18.77
C SER A 355 70.74 -29.75 -19.31
N GLN A 356 71.20 -29.01 -20.32
CA GLN A 356 70.38 -27.99 -21.01
C GLN A 356 69.21 -28.62 -21.75
N LYS A 357 69.43 -29.75 -22.46
CA LYS A 357 68.39 -30.51 -23.18
C LYS A 357 67.28 -30.98 -22.24
N GLU A 358 67.61 -31.55 -21.09
CA GLU A 358 66.61 -31.92 -20.06
C GLU A 358 65.82 -30.70 -19.57
N GLY A 359 66.51 -29.58 -19.31
CA GLY A 359 65.88 -28.31 -18.94
C GLY A 359 64.95 -27.73 -20.02
N TYR A 360 65.21 -27.98 -21.30
CA TYR A 360 64.29 -27.64 -22.39
C TYR A 360 63.10 -28.61 -22.48
N GLU A 361 63.29 -29.90 -22.23
CA GLU A 361 62.21 -30.89 -22.24
C GLU A 361 61.18 -30.64 -21.12
N ILE A 362 61.65 -30.24 -19.93
CA ILE A 362 60.77 -29.83 -18.82
C ILE A 362 59.94 -28.59 -19.21
N LYS A 363 60.59 -27.56 -19.78
CA LYS A 363 59.90 -26.34 -20.26
C LYS A 363 58.89 -26.64 -21.37
N TRP A 364 59.19 -27.58 -22.26
CA TRP A 364 58.26 -28.00 -23.31
C TRP A 364 57.02 -28.70 -22.74
N LYS A 365 57.17 -29.58 -21.74
CA LYS A 365 56.05 -30.21 -21.03
C LYS A 365 55.20 -29.17 -20.28
N GLU A 366 55.83 -28.18 -19.65
CA GLU A 366 55.14 -27.06 -18.98
C GLU A 366 54.35 -26.19 -19.98
N LEU A 367 54.94 -25.84 -21.12
CA LEU A 367 54.28 -25.10 -22.18
C LEU A 367 53.08 -25.86 -22.77
N LYS A 368 53.22 -27.16 -23.02
CA LYS A 368 52.12 -28.01 -23.52
C LYS A 368 50.96 -28.09 -22.53
N SER A 369 51.24 -28.24 -21.23
CA SER A 369 50.19 -28.22 -20.20
C SER A 369 49.49 -26.86 -20.10
N LYS A 370 50.20 -25.75 -20.34
CA LYS A 370 49.62 -24.41 -20.44
C LYS A 370 48.77 -24.24 -21.71
N GLU A 371 49.21 -24.76 -22.85
CA GLU A 371 48.45 -24.78 -24.11
C GLU A 371 47.10 -25.51 -23.93
N GLU A 372 47.12 -26.72 -23.35
CA GLU A 372 45.93 -27.49 -22.99
C GLU A 372 45.01 -26.72 -22.01
N GLN A 373 45.58 -26.00 -21.04
CA GLN A 373 44.82 -25.15 -20.12
C GLN A 373 44.16 -23.94 -20.82
N TYR A 374 44.85 -23.30 -21.76
CA TYR A 374 44.30 -22.19 -22.53
C TYR A 374 43.22 -22.65 -23.51
N GLU A 375 43.36 -23.82 -24.14
CA GLU A 375 42.33 -24.42 -24.99
C GLU A 375 41.04 -24.72 -24.18
N GLY A 376 41.18 -25.26 -22.96
CA GLY A 376 40.06 -25.45 -22.04
C GLY A 376 39.33 -24.15 -21.70
N ARG A 377 40.09 -23.11 -21.32
CA ARG A 377 39.54 -21.77 -21.04
C ARG A 377 38.89 -21.10 -22.25
N MET A 378 39.39 -21.35 -23.46
CA MET A 378 38.81 -20.80 -24.68
C MET A 378 37.42 -21.40 -24.95
N LYS A 379 37.26 -22.71 -24.74
CA LYS A 379 35.95 -23.39 -24.84
C LYS A 379 34.97 -22.97 -23.73
N GLU A 380 35.47 -22.73 -22.52
CA GLU A 380 34.70 -22.15 -21.42
C GLU A 380 34.18 -20.75 -21.78
N LEU A 381 35.04 -19.88 -22.32
CA LEU A 381 34.66 -18.54 -22.78
C LEU A 381 33.66 -18.59 -23.95
N GLU A 382 33.85 -19.47 -24.93
CA GLU A 382 32.90 -19.66 -26.05
C GLU A 382 31.51 -20.16 -25.58
N SER A 383 31.46 -20.92 -24.49
CA SER A 383 30.19 -21.33 -23.86
C SER A 383 29.54 -20.17 -23.10
N ASN A 384 30.33 -19.41 -22.34
CA ASN A 384 29.85 -18.23 -21.61
C ASN A 384 29.35 -17.13 -22.57
N GLU A 385 30.01 -16.93 -23.71
CA GLU A 385 29.59 -15.99 -24.76
C GLU A 385 28.19 -16.34 -25.26
N LYS A 386 27.91 -17.62 -25.54
CA LYS A 386 26.58 -18.10 -25.94
C LYS A 386 25.52 -17.91 -24.85
N GLU A 387 25.86 -18.16 -23.57
CA GLU A 387 24.96 -17.85 -22.46
C GLU A 387 24.66 -16.34 -22.34
N PHE A 388 25.64 -15.46 -22.56
CA PHE A 388 25.39 -14.01 -22.61
C PHE A 388 24.51 -13.65 -23.79
N ASP A 389 24.74 -14.25 -24.95
CA ASP A 389 23.95 -14.05 -26.16
C ASP A 389 22.48 -14.48 -25.99
N GLU A 390 22.21 -15.53 -25.21
CA GLU A 390 20.84 -15.94 -24.82
C GLU A 390 20.23 -14.99 -23.78
N ARG A 391 21.00 -14.55 -22.77
CA ARG A 391 20.55 -13.59 -21.76
C ARG A 391 20.20 -12.22 -22.36
N VAL A 392 20.94 -11.76 -23.38
CA VAL A 392 20.62 -10.53 -24.13
C VAL A 392 19.26 -10.67 -24.82
N LYS A 393 19.00 -11.77 -25.54
CA LYS A 393 17.69 -12.02 -26.19
C LYS A 393 16.52 -12.04 -25.19
N VAL A 394 16.76 -12.49 -23.95
CA VAL A 394 15.76 -12.41 -22.87
C VAL A 394 15.56 -10.97 -22.39
N LEU A 395 16.63 -10.17 -22.27
CA LEU A 395 16.56 -8.76 -21.90
C LEU A 395 15.82 -7.93 -22.97
N ASP A 396 16.12 -8.12 -24.26
CA ASP A 396 15.41 -7.45 -25.37
C ASP A 396 13.88 -7.71 -25.30
N SER A 397 13.49 -8.94 -24.97
CA SER A 397 12.09 -9.35 -24.80
C SER A 397 11.45 -8.76 -23.53
N MET A 398 12.24 -8.51 -22.48
CA MET A 398 11.78 -7.84 -21.26
C MET A 398 11.67 -6.32 -21.43
N GLU A 399 12.61 -5.69 -22.16
CA GLU A 399 12.57 -4.26 -22.50
C GLU A 399 11.30 -3.93 -23.28
N LYS A 400 10.97 -4.72 -24.32
CA LYS A 400 9.72 -4.56 -25.05
C LYS A 400 8.46 -4.74 -24.17
N GLN A 401 8.49 -5.68 -23.22
CA GLN A 401 7.38 -5.83 -22.26
C GLN A 401 7.28 -4.68 -21.25
N LEU A 402 8.34 -3.89 -21.05
CA LEU A 402 8.29 -2.68 -20.24
C LEU A 402 7.76 -1.50 -21.07
N GLU A 403 8.18 -1.36 -22.32
CA GLU A 403 7.65 -0.37 -23.28
C GLU A 403 6.12 -0.54 -23.47
N GLU A 404 5.65 -1.76 -23.73
CA GLU A 404 4.22 -2.10 -23.81
C GLU A 404 3.44 -1.82 -22.50
N ARG A 405 4.13 -1.83 -21.35
CA ARG A 405 3.54 -1.47 -20.03
C ARG A 405 3.56 0.01 -19.76
N GLU A 406 4.54 0.75 -20.26
CA GLU A 406 4.67 2.20 -20.15
C GLU A 406 3.52 2.87 -20.90
N GLU A 407 3.27 2.49 -22.17
CA GLU A 407 2.08 2.94 -22.92
C GLU A 407 0.75 2.60 -22.19
N ALA A 408 0.69 1.44 -21.53
CA ALA A 408 -0.47 0.99 -20.76
C ALA A 408 -0.62 1.65 -19.37
N ILE A 409 0.38 2.41 -18.91
CA ILE A 409 0.31 3.30 -17.74
C ILE A 409 -0.04 4.71 -18.21
N ASP A 410 0.64 5.20 -19.24
CA ASP A 410 0.46 6.51 -19.85
C ASP A 410 -0.99 6.75 -20.34
N SER A 411 -1.62 5.72 -20.91
CA SER A 411 -3.05 5.72 -21.25
C SER A 411 -3.99 5.73 -20.03
N LYS A 412 -3.60 5.13 -18.90
CA LYS A 412 -4.38 5.17 -17.64
C LYS A 412 -4.21 6.50 -16.91
N GLU A 413 -3.03 7.10 -16.95
CA GLU A 413 -2.80 8.44 -16.38
C GLU A 413 -3.70 9.47 -17.07
N LYS A 414 -3.76 9.44 -18.41
CA LYS A 414 -4.71 10.25 -19.20
C LYS A 414 -6.19 9.97 -18.84
N GLN A 415 -6.54 8.73 -18.51
CA GLN A 415 -7.88 8.38 -18.01
C GLN A 415 -8.14 8.95 -16.60
N PHE A 416 -7.15 8.91 -15.70
CA PHE A 416 -7.26 9.48 -14.36
C PHE A 416 -7.31 11.01 -14.40
N GLU A 417 -6.54 11.67 -15.26
CA GLU A 417 -6.56 13.13 -15.43
C GLU A 417 -7.94 13.63 -15.91
N LEU A 418 -8.56 12.93 -16.85
CA LEU A 418 -9.95 13.20 -17.26
C LEU A 418 -10.96 12.94 -16.13
N ARG A 419 -10.72 11.92 -15.30
CA ARG A 419 -11.58 11.59 -14.16
C ARG A 419 -11.44 12.57 -12.99
N MET A 420 -10.26 13.16 -12.79
CA MET A 420 -10.08 14.26 -11.84
C MET A 420 -10.90 15.47 -12.27
N LYS A 421 -10.78 15.91 -13.53
CA LYS A 421 -11.57 17.04 -14.08
C LYS A 421 -13.09 16.83 -13.96
N ASP A 422 -13.56 15.59 -14.12
CA ASP A 422 -14.95 15.19 -13.87
C ASP A 422 -15.34 15.28 -12.37
N LEU A 423 -14.44 14.90 -11.45
CA LEU A 423 -14.65 15.05 -10.00
C LEU A 423 -14.62 16.51 -9.55
N ASP A 424 -13.67 17.31 -10.03
CA ASP A 424 -13.56 18.75 -9.74
C ASP A 424 -14.87 19.47 -10.09
N SER A 425 -15.42 19.22 -11.29
CA SER A 425 -16.71 19.78 -11.72
C SER A 425 -17.91 19.32 -10.89
N LYS A 426 -17.81 18.13 -10.25
CA LYS A 426 -18.83 17.62 -9.33
C LYS A 426 -18.70 18.24 -7.93
N GLU A 427 -17.48 18.55 -7.50
CA GLU A 427 -17.23 19.29 -6.26
C GLU A 427 -17.78 20.71 -6.35
N GLU A 428 -17.50 21.44 -7.44
CA GLU A 428 -18.09 22.77 -7.70
C GLU A 428 -19.63 22.74 -7.68
N HIS A 429 -20.23 21.72 -8.29
CA HIS A 429 -21.69 21.54 -8.28
C HIS A 429 -22.24 21.17 -6.89
N ILE A 430 -21.49 20.44 -6.06
CA ILE A 430 -21.87 20.10 -4.68
C ILE A 430 -21.77 21.33 -3.78
N ASP A 431 -20.70 22.13 -3.89
CA ASP A 431 -20.54 23.42 -3.19
C ASP A 431 -21.67 24.41 -3.57
N GLY A 432 -21.99 24.53 -4.85
CA GLY A 432 -23.14 25.30 -5.33
C GLY A 432 -24.44 24.84 -4.67
N ARG A 433 -24.71 23.53 -4.62
CA ARG A 433 -25.87 22.96 -3.93
C ARG A 433 -25.84 23.15 -2.41
N MET A 434 -24.67 23.20 -1.78
CA MET A 434 -24.54 23.45 -0.34
C MET A 434 -24.88 24.90 0.01
N LYS A 435 -24.38 25.87 -0.78
CA LYS A 435 -24.77 27.29 -0.68
C LYS A 435 -26.27 27.49 -0.87
N ASP A 436 -26.85 26.77 -1.83
CA ASP A 436 -28.29 26.74 -2.08
C ASP A 436 -29.11 26.22 -0.89
N LEU A 437 -28.63 25.16 -0.23
CA LEU A 437 -29.25 24.58 0.97
C LEU A 437 -29.12 25.48 2.20
N GLU A 438 -27.97 26.11 2.42
CA GLU A 438 -27.78 27.08 3.51
C GLU A 438 -28.71 28.29 3.32
N SER A 439 -28.89 28.77 2.08
CA SER A 439 -29.89 29.82 1.78
C SER A 439 -31.34 29.40 2.06
N LYS A 440 -31.66 28.10 1.98
CA LYS A 440 -33.00 27.56 2.28
C LYS A 440 -33.19 27.42 3.79
N LYS A 441 -32.20 26.85 4.49
CA LYS A 441 -32.13 26.77 5.95
C LYS A 441 -32.36 28.15 6.60
N ASN A 442 -31.65 29.18 6.16
CA ASN A 442 -31.79 30.53 6.74
C ASN A 442 -33.22 31.09 6.55
N ARG A 443 -33.84 30.89 5.39
CA ARG A 443 -35.25 31.25 5.13
C ARG A 443 -36.24 30.44 5.99
N TYR A 444 -35.96 29.16 6.26
CA TYR A 444 -36.77 28.39 7.20
C TYR A 444 -36.59 28.86 8.65
N GLU A 445 -35.38 29.27 9.04
CA GLU A 445 -35.12 29.83 10.38
C GLU A 445 -35.86 31.17 10.58
N GLU A 446 -35.93 32.02 9.55
CA GLU A 446 -36.78 33.22 9.52
C GLU A 446 -38.28 32.88 9.62
N GLN A 447 -38.75 31.85 8.92
CA GLN A 447 -40.14 31.39 9.00
C GLN A 447 -40.48 30.83 10.39
N VAL A 448 -39.58 30.07 11.02
CA VAL A 448 -39.75 29.56 12.39
C VAL A 448 -39.85 30.73 13.38
N LYS A 449 -38.93 31.70 13.34
CA LYS A 449 -38.99 32.90 14.20
C LYS A 449 -40.29 33.69 14.02
N LYS A 450 -40.84 33.74 12.80
CA LYS A 450 -42.15 34.33 12.55
C LYS A 450 -43.30 33.49 13.13
N LEU A 451 -43.27 32.18 12.99
CA LEU A 451 -44.29 31.30 13.58
C LEU A 451 -44.26 31.37 15.11
N GLU A 452 -43.09 31.41 15.74
CA GLU A 452 -42.93 31.60 17.18
C GLU A 452 -43.56 32.92 17.68
N SER A 453 -43.49 34.01 16.91
CA SER A 453 -44.16 35.26 17.30
C SER A 453 -45.68 35.18 17.13
N GLN A 454 -46.17 34.49 16.09
CA GLN A 454 -47.60 34.26 15.89
C GLN A 454 -48.21 33.30 16.93
N VAL A 455 -47.46 32.30 17.40
CA VAL A 455 -47.89 31.42 18.50
C VAL A 455 -48.05 32.23 19.79
N LYS A 456 -47.08 33.09 20.14
CA LYS A 456 -47.19 33.98 21.32
C LYS A 456 -48.37 34.96 21.23
N GLU A 457 -48.69 35.44 20.02
CA GLU A 457 -49.88 36.26 19.79
C GLU A 457 -51.18 35.44 20.00
N LEU A 458 -51.21 34.17 19.59
CA LEU A 458 -52.35 33.28 19.81
C LEU A 458 -52.49 32.87 21.29
N GLU A 459 -51.39 32.62 22.00
CA GLU A 459 -51.38 32.35 23.45
C GLU A 459 -52.00 33.53 24.23
N THR A 460 -51.62 34.77 23.91
CA THR A 460 -52.20 35.96 24.57
C THR A 460 -53.69 36.15 24.24
N LYS A 461 -54.15 35.76 23.04
CA LYS A 461 -55.58 35.75 22.68
C LYS A 461 -56.36 34.61 23.33
N GLN A 462 -55.75 33.42 23.50
CA GLN A 462 -56.39 32.31 24.22
C GLN A 462 -56.69 32.73 25.66
N ASN A 463 -55.71 33.30 26.36
CA ASN A 463 -55.91 33.78 27.73
C ASN A 463 -57.05 34.81 27.82
N GLN A 464 -57.13 35.73 26.85
CA GLN A 464 -58.25 36.68 26.75
C GLN A 464 -59.61 35.99 26.49
N PHE A 465 -59.67 34.90 25.74
CA PHE A 465 -60.91 34.12 25.59
C PHE A 465 -61.26 33.36 26.88
N GLU A 466 -60.27 32.89 27.63
CA GLU A 466 -60.44 32.18 28.90
C GLU A 466 -61.02 33.12 29.98
N ASP A 467 -60.51 34.35 30.09
CA ASP A 467 -61.08 35.44 30.92
C ASP A 467 -62.55 35.78 30.53
N ASN A 468 -62.92 35.63 29.25
CA ASN A 468 -64.28 35.88 28.77
C ASN A 468 -65.25 34.73 29.08
N ILE A 469 -64.78 33.50 29.32
CA ILE A 469 -65.64 32.36 29.68
C ILE A 469 -66.22 32.51 31.09
N GLU A 470 -65.45 33.08 32.03
CA GLU A 470 -65.94 33.33 33.40
C GLU A 470 -67.16 34.30 33.41
N ASN A 471 -67.20 35.24 32.46
CA ASN A 471 -68.32 36.17 32.31
C ASN A 471 -69.62 35.51 31.79
N VAL A 472 -69.54 34.36 31.10
CA VAL A 472 -70.74 33.65 30.60
C VAL A 472 -71.54 33.03 31.75
N GLN A 473 -70.89 32.59 32.82
CA GLN A 473 -71.53 31.94 33.98
C GLN A 473 -72.49 32.87 34.73
N LEU A 474 -72.36 34.20 34.56
CA LEU A 474 -73.27 35.20 35.11
C LEU A 474 -74.60 35.31 34.34
N LEU A 475 -74.66 34.87 33.07
CA LEU A 475 -75.87 34.97 32.23
C LEU A 475 -76.86 33.84 32.51
N ASP A 476 -76.42 32.59 32.66
CA ASP A 476 -77.30 31.44 32.95
C ASP A 476 -78.12 31.67 34.23
N ASN A 477 -77.48 32.24 35.26
CA ASN A 477 -78.07 32.65 36.53
C ASN A 477 -79.21 33.67 36.44
N LEU A 478 -79.40 34.33 35.29
CA LEU A 478 -80.52 35.24 35.01
C LEU A 478 -81.66 34.53 34.26
N VAL A 479 -81.36 33.54 33.42
CA VAL A 479 -82.35 32.82 32.61
C VAL A 479 -83.25 31.94 33.48
N GLU A 480 -82.67 31.12 34.37
CA GLU A 480 -83.42 30.23 35.28
C GLU A 480 -84.49 30.97 36.11
N LYS A 481 -84.18 32.20 36.53
CA LYS A 481 -85.07 33.05 37.33
C LYS A 481 -86.31 33.50 36.56
N HIS A 482 -86.22 33.65 35.24
CA HIS A 482 -87.35 34.05 34.41
C HIS A 482 -88.32 32.88 34.18
N GLU A 483 -87.80 31.69 33.87
CA GLU A 483 -88.60 30.49 33.62
C GLU A 483 -89.44 30.08 34.84
N LEU A 484 -88.86 30.16 36.04
CA LEU A 484 -89.55 29.92 37.31
C LEU A 484 -90.73 30.89 37.58
N ILE A 485 -90.73 32.07 36.97
CA ILE A 485 -91.83 33.05 37.09
C ILE A 485 -92.96 32.68 36.11
N CYS A 486 -92.63 32.29 34.87
CA CYS A 486 -93.62 31.88 33.87
C CYS A 486 -94.49 30.71 34.34
N SER A 487 -93.88 29.65 34.87
CA SER A 487 -94.59 28.46 35.40
C SER A 487 -95.64 28.85 36.45
N LYS A 488 -95.25 29.63 37.46
CA LYS A 488 -96.13 30.03 38.57
C LYS A 488 -97.32 30.88 38.12
N VAL A 489 -97.18 31.66 37.05
CA VAL A 489 -98.29 32.41 36.47
C VAL A 489 -99.27 31.48 35.75
N SER A 490 -98.78 30.47 35.03
CA SER A 490 -99.62 29.47 34.35
C SER A 490 -100.50 28.69 35.33
N ASP A 491 -99.94 28.21 36.44
CA ASP A 491 -100.66 27.46 37.48
C ASP A 491 -101.85 28.24 38.06
N VAL A 492 -101.67 29.54 38.29
CA VAL A 492 -102.71 30.46 38.79
C VAL A 492 -103.81 30.69 37.76
N LEU A 493 -103.49 30.72 36.47
CA LEU A 493 -104.50 30.86 35.42
C LEU A 493 -105.30 29.56 35.23
N GLN A 494 -104.66 28.39 35.23
CA GLN A 494 -105.36 27.11 35.06
C GLN A 494 -106.31 26.76 36.24
N THR A 495 -106.04 27.30 37.42
CA THR A 495 -106.89 27.11 38.62
C THR A 495 -108.02 28.14 38.74
N SER A 496 -108.09 29.15 37.87
CA SER A 496 -109.20 30.12 37.84
C SER A 496 -110.45 29.55 37.14
N PRO A 497 -111.67 29.73 37.68
CA PRO A 497 -112.91 29.32 37.02
C PRO A 497 -113.29 30.20 35.81
N ASP A 498 -112.73 31.42 35.72
CA ASP A 498 -112.78 32.26 34.51
C ASP A 498 -111.40 32.93 34.34
N PRO A 499 -110.43 32.26 33.68
CA PRO A 499 -109.07 32.79 33.50
C PRO A 499 -109.09 34.08 32.67
N ALA A 500 -109.96 34.15 31.66
CA ALA A 500 -110.06 35.29 30.76
C ALA A 500 -110.62 36.53 31.48
N LYS A 501 -111.65 36.41 32.32
CA LYS A 501 -112.12 37.56 33.11
C LYS A 501 -111.11 37.96 34.18
N LEU A 502 -110.46 37.01 34.85
CA LEU A 502 -109.40 37.30 35.83
C LEU A 502 -108.26 38.11 35.21
N VAL A 503 -107.76 37.68 34.04
CA VAL A 503 -106.72 38.41 33.31
C VAL A 503 -107.25 39.75 32.79
N LEU A 504 -108.47 39.81 32.25
CA LEU A 504 -109.06 41.07 31.76
C LEU A 504 -109.19 42.12 32.86
N ASP A 505 -109.70 41.74 34.04
CA ASP A 505 -109.89 42.66 35.17
C ASP A 505 -108.55 43.04 35.81
N THR A 506 -107.57 42.12 35.82
CA THR A 506 -106.18 42.46 36.20
C THR A 506 -105.55 43.47 35.22
N ILE A 507 -105.70 43.26 33.91
CA ILE A 507 -105.15 44.16 32.88
C ILE A 507 -105.83 45.54 32.90
N LYS A 508 -107.14 45.61 33.18
CA LYS A 508 -107.84 46.88 33.42
C LYS A 508 -107.30 47.64 34.64
N GLY A 509 -106.89 46.90 35.69
CA GLY A 509 -106.35 47.47 36.92
C GLY A 509 -104.89 47.93 36.83
N LEU A 510 -104.09 47.33 35.93
CA LEU A 510 -102.69 47.67 35.71
C LEU A 510 -102.54 48.93 34.86
N CYS A 511 -102.08 50.01 35.49
CA CYS A 511 -101.76 51.28 34.82
C CYS A 511 -100.62 51.13 33.78
N PRO A 512 -100.44 52.09 32.86
CA PRO A 512 -99.36 52.04 31.88
C PRO A 512 -98.01 52.49 32.48
N SER A 513 -97.31 51.59 33.16
CA SER A 513 -95.88 51.77 33.50
C SER A 513 -95.01 50.65 32.93
N GLN A 514 -93.69 50.89 32.88
CA GLN A 514 -92.77 50.08 32.08
C GLN A 514 -92.63 48.63 32.58
N HIS A 515 -92.63 48.41 33.90
CA HIS A 515 -92.63 47.06 34.49
C HIS A 515 -94.00 46.39 34.40
N GLU A 516 -95.08 47.16 34.54
CA GLU A 516 -96.45 46.67 34.41
C GLU A 516 -96.78 46.23 32.97
N ARG A 517 -96.13 46.82 31.95
CA ARG A 517 -96.19 46.33 30.56
C ARG A 517 -95.60 44.92 30.39
N THR A 518 -94.46 44.63 31.01
CA THR A 518 -93.87 43.27 30.97
C THR A 518 -94.79 42.26 31.64
N THR A 519 -95.35 42.61 32.80
CA THR A 519 -96.36 41.78 33.50
C THR A 519 -97.64 41.61 32.67
N ARG A 520 -98.14 42.67 32.03
CA ARG A 520 -99.30 42.64 31.12
C ARG A 520 -99.06 41.67 29.97
N ASN A 521 -97.87 41.69 29.36
CA ASN A 521 -97.50 40.75 28.32
C ASN A 521 -97.40 39.31 28.82
N LEU A 522 -96.75 39.07 29.96
CA LEU A 522 -96.67 37.73 30.55
C LEU A 522 -98.07 37.16 30.83
N LEU A 523 -99.00 37.97 31.34
CA LEU A 523 -100.39 37.58 31.59
C LEU A 523 -101.19 37.30 30.30
N VAL A 524 -101.04 38.12 29.25
CA VAL A 524 -101.66 37.87 27.94
C VAL A 524 -101.09 36.60 27.31
N ASP A 525 -99.78 36.39 27.40
CA ASP A 525 -99.11 35.24 26.80
C ASP A 525 -99.48 33.93 27.49
N GLN A 526 -99.55 33.91 28.83
CA GLN A 526 -100.01 32.75 29.58
C GLN A 526 -101.51 32.49 29.40
N LEU A 527 -102.34 33.53 29.21
CA LEU A 527 -103.76 33.36 28.85
C LEU A 527 -103.90 32.72 27.46
N ASN A 528 -103.11 33.20 26.49
CA ASN A 528 -103.13 32.68 25.12
C ASN A 528 -102.62 31.23 25.05
N GLN A 529 -101.65 30.85 25.88
CA GLN A 529 -101.17 29.46 26.03
C GLN A 529 -102.17 28.55 26.75
N THR A 530 -103.01 29.07 27.65
CA THR A 530 -104.03 28.28 28.37
C THR A 530 -105.37 28.13 27.63
N SER A 531 -105.53 28.77 26.46
CA SER A 531 -106.60 28.52 25.48
C SER A 531 -108.04 28.55 26.04
N SER A 532 -108.31 29.38 27.04
CA SER A 532 -109.63 29.48 27.70
C SER A 532 -110.71 30.06 26.77
N VAL A 533 -111.83 29.35 26.60
CA VAL A 533 -112.95 29.81 25.77
C VAL A 533 -113.62 31.05 26.39
N THR A 534 -113.47 32.20 25.73
CA THR A 534 -113.96 33.50 26.22
C THR A 534 -115.49 33.61 26.14
N SER A 535 -116.13 33.79 27.29
CA SER A 535 -117.56 34.10 27.42
C SER A 535 -117.92 35.37 26.64
N PHE A 536 -119.11 35.40 26.00
CA PHE A 536 -119.61 36.55 25.25
C PHE A 536 -119.63 37.85 26.07
N GLN A 537 -119.95 37.75 27.37
CA GLN A 537 -119.97 38.89 28.30
C GLN A 537 -118.55 39.45 28.54
N VAL A 538 -117.55 38.57 28.62
CA VAL A 538 -116.13 38.95 28.76
C VAL A 538 -115.61 39.55 27.46
N LYS A 539 -116.00 39.00 26.29
CA LYS A 539 -115.69 39.61 24.99
C LYS A 539 -116.28 41.01 24.83
N GLU A 540 -117.51 41.26 25.29
CA GLU A 540 -118.12 42.59 25.19
C GLU A 540 -117.40 43.65 26.06
N GLU A 541 -116.93 43.27 27.26
CA GLU A 541 -116.04 44.11 28.06
C GLU A 541 -114.66 44.31 27.41
N ALA A 542 -114.08 43.25 26.83
CA ALA A 542 -112.78 43.31 26.15
C ALA A 542 -112.83 44.22 24.91
N ILE A 543 -113.93 44.21 24.14
CA ILE A 543 -114.17 45.15 23.03
C ILE A 543 -114.21 46.59 23.55
N LYS A 544 -114.97 46.87 24.61
CA LYS A 544 -115.06 48.23 25.19
C LYS A 544 -113.71 48.73 25.71
N PHE A 545 -112.90 47.85 26.30
CA PHE A 545 -111.53 48.18 26.72
C PHE A 545 -110.59 48.38 25.53
N ALA A 546 -110.65 47.51 24.51
CA ALA A 546 -109.84 47.60 23.30
C ALA A 546 -110.12 48.88 22.49
N SER A 547 -111.38 49.30 22.34
CA SER A 547 -111.70 50.57 21.68
C SER A 547 -111.08 51.75 22.42
N LYS A 548 -111.20 51.80 23.75
CA LYS A 548 -110.60 52.87 24.57
C LYS A 548 -109.06 52.86 24.54
N TRP A 549 -108.44 51.66 24.52
CA TRP A 549 -106.99 51.54 24.37
C TRP A 549 -106.53 51.99 22.97
N LYS A 550 -107.32 51.70 21.92
CA LYS A 550 -107.05 52.17 20.55
C LYS A 550 -107.13 53.70 20.43
N GLU A 551 -108.10 54.34 21.08
CA GLU A 551 -108.22 55.80 21.16
C GLU A 551 -106.99 56.41 21.84
N ASN A 552 -106.61 55.91 23.02
CA ASN A 552 -105.40 56.33 23.73
C ASN A 552 -104.11 56.16 22.88
N LEU A 553 -104.02 55.09 22.08
CA LEU A 553 -102.89 54.85 21.17
C LEU A 553 -102.88 55.82 19.97
N GLY A 554 -104.04 56.29 19.52
CA GLY A 554 -104.18 57.22 18.40
C GLY A 554 -103.77 58.66 18.73
N GLU A 555 -103.95 59.10 19.98
CA GLU A 555 -103.66 60.48 20.40
C GLU A 555 -102.20 60.71 20.86
N SER A 556 -101.42 59.64 21.08
CA SER A 556 -100.03 59.76 21.55
C SER A 556 -99.03 59.98 20.40
N ALA A 557 -98.24 61.07 20.46
CA ALA A 557 -97.35 61.46 19.36
C ALA A 557 -96.06 60.61 19.23
N ASN A 558 -95.59 59.98 20.32
CA ASN A 558 -94.44 59.08 20.31
C ASN A 558 -94.91 57.62 20.36
N LYS A 559 -94.81 56.93 19.22
CA LYS A 559 -95.37 55.60 19.00
C LYS A 559 -94.48 54.52 19.62
N ASP A 560 -94.80 54.09 20.82
CA ASP A 560 -94.17 52.92 21.43
C ASP A 560 -94.60 51.64 20.70
N CYS A 561 -93.74 51.14 19.80
CA CYS A 561 -94.03 49.97 18.97
C CYS A 561 -94.34 48.71 19.79
N LEU A 562 -93.82 48.60 21.02
CA LEU A 562 -94.15 47.51 21.92
C LEU A 562 -95.59 47.65 22.43
N GLU A 563 -96.04 48.83 22.84
CA GLU A 563 -97.42 48.99 23.32
C GLU A 563 -98.47 48.82 22.19
N VAL A 564 -98.10 49.13 20.93
CA VAL A 564 -98.88 48.77 19.74
C VAL A 564 -98.96 47.26 19.54
N LEU A 565 -97.84 46.53 19.65
CA LEU A 565 -97.82 45.07 19.59
C LEU A 565 -98.64 44.44 20.72
N ASN A 566 -98.53 44.96 21.94
CA ASN A 566 -99.26 44.48 23.12
C ASN A 566 -100.77 44.63 22.95
N TYR A 567 -101.22 45.74 22.35
CA TYR A 567 -102.62 45.95 21.97
C TYR A 567 -103.09 44.91 20.94
N PHE A 568 -102.33 44.66 19.87
CA PHE A 568 -102.68 43.62 18.90
C PHE A 568 -102.71 42.22 19.52
N LYS A 569 -101.79 41.91 20.44
CA LYS A 569 -101.73 40.63 21.16
C LYS A 569 -102.95 40.43 22.07
N PHE A 570 -103.37 41.48 22.77
CA PHE A 570 -104.61 41.50 23.55
C PHE A 570 -105.85 41.30 22.65
N VAL A 571 -105.95 42.04 21.54
CA VAL A 571 -107.06 41.93 20.56
C VAL A 571 -107.16 40.53 19.94
N ALA A 572 -106.02 39.85 19.72
CA ALA A 572 -105.98 38.47 19.27
C ALA A 572 -106.41 37.48 20.37
N THR A 573 -105.88 37.62 21.59
CA THR A 573 -106.12 36.66 22.71
C THR A 573 -107.58 36.64 23.16
N TYR A 574 -108.29 37.77 23.10
CA TYR A 574 -109.74 37.81 23.37
C TYR A 574 -110.60 37.49 22.14
N ASP A 575 -109.99 37.27 20.97
CA ASP A 575 -110.64 37.00 19.68
C ASP A 575 -111.76 38.02 19.37
N ILE A 576 -111.33 39.29 19.23
CA ILE A 576 -112.19 40.46 18.98
C ILE A 576 -111.77 41.29 17.75
N GLY A 577 -110.73 40.84 17.03
CA GLY A 577 -110.12 41.59 15.92
C GLY A 577 -111.03 41.90 14.73
N SER A 578 -112.06 41.09 14.47
CA SER A 578 -113.04 41.32 13.40
C SER A 578 -113.84 42.62 13.58
N TYR A 579 -113.92 43.16 14.79
CA TYR A 579 -114.58 44.43 15.10
C TYR A 579 -113.64 45.64 15.06
N CYS A 580 -112.36 45.46 14.70
CA CYS A 580 -111.32 46.49 14.78
C CYS A 580 -110.42 46.55 13.52
N GLN A 581 -110.82 47.34 12.50
CA GLN A 581 -109.99 47.56 11.30
C GLN A 581 -108.63 48.23 11.60
N ALA A 582 -107.60 47.84 10.84
CA ALA A 582 -106.20 48.18 11.06
C ALA A 582 -105.70 49.43 10.28
N PRO A 583 -104.71 50.17 10.83
CA PRO A 583 -104.16 51.38 10.19
C PRO A 583 -103.02 51.09 9.18
N GLN A 584 -102.85 51.99 8.21
CA GLN A 584 -101.85 51.89 7.14
C GLN A 584 -100.48 52.47 7.56
N PHE A 585 -99.42 51.66 7.50
CA PHE A 585 -98.02 52.08 7.65
C PHE A 585 -97.08 51.23 6.77
N LEU A 586 -95.91 51.78 6.42
CA LEU A 586 -94.80 51.20 5.62
C LEU A 586 -95.02 51.10 4.09
N SER A 587 -94.36 51.99 3.33
CA SER A 587 -94.10 51.86 1.89
C SER A 587 -92.93 52.75 1.41
N GLY A 588 -92.18 52.27 0.41
CA GLY A 588 -90.95 52.89 -0.13
C GLY A 588 -89.69 52.06 0.17
N THR A 589 -88.69 51.94 -0.71
CA THR A 589 -88.39 52.56 -2.03
C THR A 589 -87.90 51.46 -3.02
N GLY A 590 -87.59 51.65 -4.30
CA GLY A 590 -87.71 52.79 -5.23
C GLY A 590 -86.80 52.58 -6.46
N THR A 591 -87.36 52.29 -7.64
CA THR A 591 -86.61 51.76 -8.80
C THR A 591 -86.22 52.82 -9.84
N HIS A 592 -84.95 52.85 -10.27
CA HIS A 592 -84.52 53.47 -11.53
C HIS A 592 -83.46 52.60 -12.26
N LYS A 593 -83.40 52.68 -13.60
CA LYS A 593 -82.50 51.87 -14.45
C LYS A 593 -81.31 52.69 -14.96
N LEU A 594 -80.11 52.13 -14.88
CA LEU A 594 -78.87 52.64 -15.48
C LEU A 594 -78.01 51.47 -16.06
N PRO A 595 -76.87 51.71 -16.76
CA PRO A 595 -76.25 50.75 -17.68
C PRO A 595 -75.71 49.42 -17.10
N LEU A 596 -75.41 48.49 -18.02
CA LEU A 596 -75.07 47.09 -17.75
C LEU A 596 -73.82 46.86 -16.87
N VAL A 597 -72.93 47.85 -16.75
CA VAL A 597 -71.75 47.78 -15.86
C VAL A 597 -72.16 48.07 -14.40
N GLU A 598 -73.05 49.03 -14.17
CA GLU A 598 -73.61 49.30 -12.84
C GLU A 598 -74.58 48.19 -12.39
N ALA A 599 -75.21 47.48 -13.33
CA ALA A 599 -76.06 46.33 -13.01
C ALA A 599 -75.31 45.21 -12.27
N LYS A 600 -74.05 44.92 -12.63
CA LYS A 600 -73.21 43.93 -11.91
C LYS A 600 -72.82 44.43 -10.51
N ASP A 601 -72.56 45.73 -10.37
CA ASP A 601 -72.20 46.32 -9.08
C ASP A 601 -73.40 46.38 -8.11
N VAL A 602 -74.62 46.59 -8.63
CA VAL A 602 -75.85 46.44 -7.85
C VAL A 602 -76.12 44.97 -7.51
N GLU A 603 -75.87 44.01 -8.41
CA GLU A 603 -75.98 42.58 -8.09
C GLU A 603 -75.01 42.17 -6.96
N ILE A 604 -73.75 42.63 -7.01
CA ILE A 604 -72.76 42.42 -5.94
C ILE A 604 -73.21 43.07 -4.63
N ALA A 605 -73.69 44.32 -4.66
CA ALA A 605 -74.13 45.03 -3.47
C ALA A 605 -75.32 44.34 -2.77
N SER A 606 -76.38 44.01 -3.51
CA SER A 606 -77.56 43.33 -2.94
C SER A 606 -77.27 41.89 -2.50
N LEU A 607 -76.36 41.17 -3.16
CA LEU A 607 -75.87 39.87 -2.66
C LEU A 607 -75.03 40.03 -1.38
N GLY A 608 -74.31 41.15 -1.23
CA GLY A 608 -73.64 41.54 0.00
C GLY A 608 -74.61 41.79 1.15
N GLU A 609 -75.65 42.61 0.95
CA GLU A 609 -76.70 42.88 1.94
C GLU A 609 -77.43 41.60 2.36
N ILE A 610 -77.69 40.67 1.44
CA ILE A 610 -78.29 39.36 1.74
C ILE A 610 -77.32 38.48 2.55
N PHE A 611 -76.02 38.48 2.22
CA PHE A 611 -74.99 37.76 2.98
C PHE A 611 -74.85 38.31 4.41
N GLU A 612 -74.87 39.63 4.58
CA GLU A 612 -74.81 40.31 5.88
C GLU A 612 -76.05 39.98 6.72
N CYS A 613 -77.25 40.06 6.14
CA CYS A 613 -78.50 39.67 6.76
C CYS A 613 -78.52 38.18 7.20
N ILE A 614 -78.05 37.26 6.35
CA ILE A 614 -77.91 35.82 6.70
C ILE A 614 -76.94 35.63 7.87
N SER A 615 -75.88 36.44 7.95
CA SER A 615 -74.89 36.39 9.02
C SER A 615 -75.43 36.94 10.35
N ASP A 616 -76.09 38.09 10.32
CA ASP A 616 -76.68 38.76 11.49
C ASP A 616 -77.77 37.92 12.15
N TYR A 617 -78.66 37.32 11.34
CA TYR A 617 -79.73 36.44 11.83
C TYR A 617 -79.30 34.98 12.00
N LYS A 618 -78.02 34.65 11.77
CA LYS A 618 -77.42 33.30 11.93
C LYS A 618 -78.23 32.19 11.25
N LEU A 619 -78.67 32.42 10.01
CA LEU A 619 -79.48 31.46 9.27
C LEU A 619 -78.60 30.31 8.74
N GLU A 620 -78.77 29.11 9.31
CA GLU A 620 -77.97 27.91 8.99
C GLU A 620 -78.24 27.37 7.57
N SER A 621 -77.63 28.01 6.56
CA SER A 621 -77.65 27.55 5.16
C SER A 621 -76.27 27.71 4.53
N GLN A 622 -75.32 26.88 4.98
CA GLN A 622 -73.92 26.98 4.58
C GLN A 622 -73.70 26.85 3.06
N ASP A 623 -74.52 26.05 2.37
CA ASP A 623 -74.44 25.88 0.92
C ASP A 623 -74.88 27.14 0.16
N LEU A 624 -75.97 27.80 0.59
CA LEU A 624 -76.42 29.07 0.00
C LEU A 624 -75.39 30.19 0.26
N VAL A 625 -74.81 30.23 1.44
CA VAL A 625 -73.70 31.16 1.80
C VAL A 625 -72.49 30.94 0.90
N ASN A 626 -72.15 29.69 0.60
CA ASN A 626 -71.05 29.34 -0.31
C ASN A 626 -71.38 29.71 -1.77
N GLU A 627 -72.62 29.47 -2.23
CA GLU A 627 -73.06 29.77 -3.60
C GLU A 627 -73.13 31.29 -3.86
N ILE A 628 -73.65 32.08 -2.90
CA ILE A 628 -73.62 33.55 -2.96
C ILE A 628 -72.17 34.05 -3.02
N ARG A 629 -71.27 33.55 -2.16
CA ARG A 629 -69.86 33.95 -2.16
C ARG A 629 -69.15 33.57 -3.47
N ALA A 630 -69.46 32.42 -4.05
CA ALA A 630 -68.96 32.01 -5.36
C ALA A 630 -69.48 32.90 -6.49
N ARG A 631 -70.77 33.28 -6.46
CA ARG A 631 -71.38 34.20 -7.44
C ARG A 631 -70.74 35.58 -7.41
N ILE A 632 -70.51 36.14 -6.22
CA ILE A 632 -69.80 37.42 -6.05
C ILE A 632 -68.40 37.34 -6.66
N PHE A 633 -67.60 36.32 -6.30
CA PHE A 633 -66.24 36.14 -6.82
C PHE A 633 -66.19 35.98 -8.36
N VAL A 634 -67.19 35.33 -8.97
CA VAL A 634 -67.30 35.23 -10.44
C VAL A 634 -67.61 36.59 -11.07
N LEU A 635 -68.53 37.37 -10.50
CA LEU A 635 -68.86 38.72 -10.97
C LEU A 635 -67.66 39.67 -10.86
N GLU A 636 -66.89 39.60 -9.77
CA GLU A 636 -65.64 40.36 -9.59
C GLU A 636 -64.57 39.97 -10.63
N GLN A 637 -64.44 38.67 -10.93
CA GLN A 637 -63.55 38.17 -11.98
C GLN A 637 -63.96 38.62 -13.39
N GLU A 638 -65.25 38.71 -13.68
CA GLU A 638 -65.75 39.29 -14.94
C GLU A 638 -65.46 40.79 -15.00
N LYS A 639 -65.74 41.54 -13.92
CA LYS A 639 -65.44 42.98 -13.82
C LYS A 639 -63.97 43.29 -14.03
N GLN A 640 -63.05 42.46 -13.53
CA GLN A 640 -61.62 42.62 -13.82
C GLN A 640 -61.28 42.33 -15.29
N LYS A 641 -61.92 41.34 -15.93
CA LYS A 641 -61.70 41.02 -17.34
C LYS A 641 -62.24 42.09 -18.29
N GLU A 642 -63.40 42.67 -18.00
CA GLU A 642 -63.96 43.79 -18.75
C GLU A 642 -63.06 45.04 -18.65
N ASN A 643 -62.56 45.39 -17.45
CA ASN A 643 -61.56 46.45 -17.28
C ASN A 643 -60.27 46.20 -18.10
N ILE A 644 -59.78 44.96 -18.16
CA ILE A 644 -58.60 44.62 -18.97
C ILE A 644 -58.88 44.79 -20.48
N VAL A 645 -60.10 44.52 -20.94
CA VAL A 645 -60.52 44.74 -22.34
C VAL A 645 -60.65 46.23 -22.68
N ASP A 646 -61.13 47.09 -21.78
CA ASP A 646 -61.19 48.54 -21.99
C ASP A 646 -59.79 49.20 -21.99
N ILE A 647 -58.88 48.70 -21.15
CA ILE A 647 -57.47 49.10 -21.16
C ILE A 647 -56.78 48.67 -22.47
N ALA A 648 -57.05 47.46 -22.97
CA ALA A 648 -56.54 47.01 -24.26
C ALA A 648 -57.11 47.81 -25.44
N SER A 649 -58.40 48.17 -25.37
CA SER A 649 -59.10 48.96 -26.40
C SER A 649 -58.57 50.39 -26.50
N SER A 650 -58.32 51.03 -25.36
CA SER A 650 -57.70 52.36 -25.30
C SER A 650 -56.27 52.36 -25.85
N SER A 651 -55.51 51.28 -25.62
CA SER A 651 -54.09 51.17 -25.97
C SER A 651 -53.80 51.05 -27.47
N MET A 652 -54.76 50.64 -28.31
CA MET A 652 -54.53 50.49 -29.76
C MET A 652 -54.72 51.78 -30.58
N SER A 653 -55.05 52.91 -29.94
CA SER A 653 -55.40 54.16 -30.65
C SER A 653 -54.24 55.17 -30.83
N GLN A 654 -53.00 54.87 -30.40
CA GLN A 654 -51.83 55.77 -30.61
C GLN A 654 -50.53 55.06 -31.05
N VAL A 655 -50.39 54.93 -32.38
CA VAL A 655 -49.22 55.37 -33.19
C VAL A 655 -47.78 55.10 -32.67
N ARG A 656 -47.07 54.16 -33.35
CA ARG A 656 -45.58 54.03 -33.51
C ARG A 656 -44.77 53.75 -32.21
N VAL A 657 -43.68 52.97 -32.20
CA VAL A 657 -42.63 52.64 -33.20
C VAL A 657 -42.17 51.17 -33.02
N GLN A 658 -41.85 50.45 -34.12
CA GLN A 658 -41.03 49.20 -34.24
C GLN A 658 -41.03 48.17 -33.07
N LYS A 659 -41.37 46.90 -33.27
CA LYS A 659 -40.83 45.84 -34.18
C LYS A 659 -41.75 44.57 -34.03
N PRO A 660 -41.53 43.39 -34.64
CA PRO A 660 -40.37 42.92 -35.41
C PRO A 660 -40.66 42.50 -36.86
N GLN A 661 -39.60 42.19 -37.62
CA GLN A 661 -39.71 41.45 -38.88
C GLN A 661 -38.66 40.33 -38.94
N GLU A 662 -39.00 39.26 -39.65
CA GLU A 662 -38.22 38.02 -39.77
C GLU A 662 -36.87 38.18 -40.48
N LYS A 663 -35.96 37.22 -40.26
CA LYS A 663 -35.26 36.42 -41.31
C LYS A 663 -34.26 35.45 -40.68
N LYS A 664 -33.98 34.28 -41.27
CA LYS A 664 -34.85 33.31 -41.97
C LYS A 664 -34.12 31.95 -41.99
N ARG A 665 -34.85 30.85 -42.08
CA ARG A 665 -34.27 29.52 -42.30
C ARG A 665 -33.93 29.34 -43.79
N GLY A 666 -32.77 28.77 -44.11
CA GLY A 666 -32.44 28.29 -45.45
C GLY A 666 -32.75 26.79 -45.61
N TYR A 667 -33.20 26.40 -46.79
CA TYR A 667 -33.24 25.00 -47.27
C TYR A 667 -31.88 24.71 -47.98
N GLU A 668 -31.47 23.52 -48.43
CA GLU A 668 -32.11 22.28 -48.94
C GLU A 668 -31.16 21.09 -48.60
N ALA A 669 -31.59 19.89 -48.17
CA ALA A 669 -32.16 18.76 -48.93
C ALA A 669 -31.13 17.70 -49.45
N VAL A 670 -31.64 16.55 -49.92
CA VAL A 670 -30.95 15.43 -50.63
C VAL A 670 -30.22 14.32 -49.81
N LEU A 671 -30.98 13.25 -49.53
CA LEU A 671 -30.70 11.81 -49.78
C LEU A 671 -29.25 11.25 -49.85
N ALA A 672 -28.89 10.40 -48.87
CA ALA A 672 -28.19 9.11 -49.04
C ALA A 672 -28.38 8.26 -47.75
N ASN A 673 -28.98 7.07 -47.75
CA ASN A 673 -28.42 5.76 -48.13
C ASN A 673 -27.03 5.45 -47.54
N ASN A 674 -26.96 4.59 -46.50
CA ASN A 674 -26.48 3.21 -46.68
C ASN A 674 -26.52 2.29 -45.43
N SER A 675 -26.79 1.01 -45.69
CA SER A 675 -26.26 -0.22 -45.05
C SER A 675 -26.15 -0.29 -43.51
N LYS A 676 -27.09 -0.95 -42.80
CA LYS A 676 -27.07 -2.40 -42.48
C LYS A 676 -25.86 -2.91 -41.68
N HIS A 677 -26.11 -3.34 -40.43
CA HIS A 677 -25.26 -4.31 -39.72
C HIS A 677 -25.55 -5.77 -40.19
N PRO A 678 -24.54 -6.59 -40.50
CA PRO A 678 -24.51 -8.02 -40.16
C PRO A 678 -24.09 -8.16 -38.67
N ARG A 679 -24.60 -9.10 -37.86
CA ARG A 679 -24.61 -10.58 -37.93
C ARG A 679 -23.22 -11.24 -37.99
N ILE A 680 -22.89 -11.94 -36.92
CA ILE A 680 -22.22 -13.26 -36.78
C ILE A 680 -22.21 -13.48 -35.25
N ASP A 681 -23.18 -14.19 -34.68
CA ASP A 681 -23.34 -15.66 -34.63
C ASP A 681 -22.41 -16.31 -33.59
N VAL A 682 -23.02 -16.84 -32.52
CA VAL A 682 -22.36 -17.55 -31.41
C VAL A 682 -22.51 -19.06 -31.61
N PRO A 683 -21.42 -19.84 -31.65
CA PRO A 683 -21.50 -21.29 -31.53
C PRO A 683 -21.84 -21.68 -30.09
N SER A 684 -22.94 -22.42 -29.92
CA SER A 684 -23.26 -23.12 -28.67
C SER A 684 -22.55 -24.49 -28.60
N THR A 685 -22.70 -25.17 -27.47
CA THR A 685 -22.21 -26.54 -27.12
C THR A 685 -20.77 -26.62 -26.59
N SER A 686 -20.44 -27.48 -25.63
CA SER A 686 -21.29 -28.15 -24.60
C SER A 686 -20.41 -28.86 -23.56
N VAL A 687 -20.88 -28.88 -22.30
CA VAL A 687 -20.77 -29.98 -21.32
C VAL A 687 -19.49 -30.85 -21.38
N LEU A 688 -18.58 -30.67 -20.41
CA LEU A 688 -18.10 -31.73 -19.50
C LEU A 688 -17.06 -31.18 -18.50
N GLY A 689 -17.09 -31.75 -17.30
CA GLY A 689 -15.96 -31.91 -16.38
C GLY A 689 -16.14 -33.24 -15.64
N PRO A 690 -15.36 -33.57 -14.61
CA PRO A 690 -14.18 -32.86 -14.08
C PRO A 690 -12.92 -33.75 -14.00
N GLN A 691 -11.75 -33.13 -13.78
CA GLN A 691 -10.72 -33.63 -12.86
C GLN A 691 -9.76 -32.51 -12.47
#